data_AF-A0A944S7U5-F1
#
_entry.id   AF-A0A944S7U5-F1
#
_cell.length_a   1.000
_cell.length_b   1.000
_cell.length_c   1.000
_cell.angle_alpha   90.00
_cell.angle_beta   90.00
_cell.angle_gamma   90.00
#
_symmetry.space_group_name_H-M   'P 1'
#
loop_
_entity.id
_entity.type
_entity.pdbx_description
1 polymer ?
#
loop_
_entity_poly.entity_id
_entity_poly.type
_entity_poly.pdbx_seq_one_letter_code
_entity_poly.pdbx_strand_id
1 'polypeptide(L)'
;MKKPLIPPFLQAIAVVIAAYLIFTNAFPPLMPKSLVIQFMLITIIGVLLYFSFDDERWAQFLAPIQSILRGDGVILTSTRWVLLLAIPAIVGYTTYGALKPSLDSPVELRQVHPAPPSKVKIWGKSFDLNSLQSPVRDEVLSQWKSGKRDEAMEIYTDSVIAGRDIYYENCFFCHGDLLDGKGHYAAGFNPQPINFQDPTVIPQQQEAFLFWRAATGGPGLPKEGTPWNSAMPVWHEMLSEDDIWNVLMFIFDYNGQVPRIWDLKDSEAATGIRDTVWDARRDISGDDLYQFRCAVCHGEAGMGDGVAAELMYPKPRDFSMSLFKYKTSPGMTLPRDEDIFQTIKFGLDGTGMPGWGTLLTDSQINSLIPVIKSFDIAAAWPPEEAEDEDYDEDSGRYLKNDFRVITEREPEEGQVQYSPESIGIGKVAFEKSCTECHGHSGRGNIMSGKQLADDWGNRVWPRNLTKPWTWRATNFTSGKAPAENREQTIRNIYSRLSIGIPGTPMPAHRATEEGNKDPVSLEDRWHIANYVYSLRDNTTPLTDSVVIRAAKTAETLPNSIDGDLWSSAEPTTLMLVPNIIKEERLFTPLNDAVTVRALYNDRDIALLLEFDDRTDSRPGEEVSVGIQDENLELYSDAVAVQFPKEDGYESKPVVVKPLYRHGDKRHHTTMWYWNAGSVEPAVLSSGMLLDATGPNNKIEPRIGDDTLQTSAEWKDGRWRVLLKRPRNGSGRDSKSGDINFVEGKFLPISFANWDGSNGEKASKHTLTTWAWLVLPPEVDENRLYGVPAAVAFALFILGLLLVKSQRGRRT
;
A
#
# COMPACT_ATOMS: atom_id res chain seq x y z
N MET A 1 -48.95 -47.16 8.76
CA MET A 1 -47.83 -46.31 9.19
C MET A 1 -48.31 -44.86 9.25
N LYS A 2 -47.94 -44.09 10.29
CA LYS A 2 -48.36 -42.68 10.44
C LYS A 2 -47.78 -41.85 9.29
N LYS A 3 -48.60 -41.03 8.62
CA LYS A 3 -48.12 -40.07 7.62
C LYS A 3 -47.02 -39.19 8.27
N PRO A 4 -45.84 -39.05 7.67
CA PRO A 4 -44.81 -38.17 8.21
C PRO A 4 -45.33 -36.73 8.26
N LEU A 5 -44.96 -35.98 9.31
CA LEU A 5 -45.39 -34.57 9.48
C LEU A 5 -44.92 -33.67 8.33
N ILE A 6 -43.83 -34.05 7.65
CA ILE A 6 -43.23 -33.32 6.54
C ILE A 6 -43.10 -34.29 5.34
N PRO A 7 -43.60 -33.94 4.15
CA PRO A 7 -43.44 -34.74 2.93
C PRO A 7 -41.95 -35.05 2.60
N PRO A 8 -41.62 -36.26 2.12
CA PRO A 8 -40.25 -36.64 1.74
C PRO A 8 -39.51 -35.64 0.83
N PHE A 9 -40.21 -35.04 -0.13
CA PHE A 9 -39.66 -33.98 -0.98
C PHE A 9 -39.21 -32.74 -0.20
N LEU A 10 -40.00 -32.30 0.79
CA LEU A 10 -39.66 -31.16 1.63
C LEU A 10 -38.56 -31.50 2.63
N GLN A 11 -38.48 -32.75 3.09
CA GLN A 11 -37.36 -33.24 3.90
C GLN A 11 -36.05 -33.17 3.11
N ALA A 12 -36.04 -33.63 1.85
CA ALA A 12 -34.88 -33.55 0.98
C ALA A 12 -34.41 -32.10 0.76
N ILE A 13 -35.34 -31.19 0.46
CA ILE A 13 -35.03 -29.76 0.31
C ILE A 13 -34.47 -29.17 1.61
N ALA A 14 -35.08 -29.48 2.75
CA ALA A 14 -34.63 -28.98 4.05
C ALA A 14 -33.20 -29.44 4.36
N VAL A 15 -32.85 -30.70 4.07
CA VAL A 15 -31.50 -31.24 4.27
C VAL A 15 -30.49 -30.53 3.37
N VAL A 16 -30.81 -30.32 2.08
CA VAL A 16 -29.93 -29.62 1.14
C VAL A 16 -29.73 -28.16 1.55
N ILE A 17 -30.79 -27.45 1.95
CA ILE A 17 -30.71 -26.06 2.42
C ILE A 17 -29.89 -25.98 3.72
N ALA A 18 -30.16 -26.86 4.68
CA ALA A 18 -29.43 -26.88 5.94
C ALA A 18 -27.93 -27.16 5.72
N ALA A 19 -27.59 -28.13 4.86
CA ALA A 19 -26.21 -28.43 4.51
C ALA A 19 -25.52 -27.23 3.85
N TYR A 20 -26.19 -26.55 2.91
CA TYR A 20 -25.67 -25.33 2.30
C TYR A 20 -25.38 -24.26 3.36
N LEU A 21 -26.36 -23.96 4.22
CA LEU A 21 -26.22 -22.95 5.27
C LEU A 21 -25.10 -23.30 6.26
N ILE A 22 -24.93 -24.58 6.61
CA ILE A 22 -23.84 -25.04 7.46
C ILE A 22 -22.50 -24.82 6.75
N PHE A 23 -22.36 -25.30 5.51
CA PHE A 23 -21.11 -25.18 4.78
C PHE A 23 -20.72 -23.74 4.45
N THR A 24 -21.68 -22.84 4.28
CA THR A 24 -21.40 -21.43 3.98
C THR A 24 -21.28 -20.53 5.20
N ASN A 25 -21.67 -20.96 6.41
CA ASN A 25 -21.70 -20.07 7.58
C ASN A 25 -21.15 -20.67 8.89
N ALA A 26 -21.09 -21.99 9.03
CA ALA A 26 -20.74 -22.62 10.31
C ALA A 26 -19.22 -22.77 10.54
N PHE A 27 -18.40 -22.64 9.50
CA PHE A 27 -16.95 -22.81 9.58
C PHE A 27 -16.24 -21.50 9.19
N PRO A 28 -15.69 -20.76 10.17
CA PRO A 28 -14.73 -19.68 9.94
C PRO A 28 -13.29 -20.22 9.86
N PRO A 29 -12.48 -19.83 8.85
CA PRO A 29 -12.84 -18.98 7.71
C PRO A 29 -13.80 -19.69 6.75
N LEU A 30 -14.68 -18.91 6.12
CA LEU A 30 -15.72 -19.42 5.21
C LEU A 30 -15.10 -20.28 4.11
N MET A 31 -15.69 -21.46 3.88
CA MET A 31 -15.13 -22.41 2.93
C MET A 31 -15.08 -21.88 1.49
N PRO A 32 -14.01 -22.17 0.72
CA PRO A 32 -13.93 -21.86 -0.70
C PRO A 32 -15.12 -22.42 -1.49
N LYS A 33 -15.62 -21.67 -2.48
CA LYS A 33 -16.76 -22.08 -3.33
C LYS A 33 -16.61 -23.45 -3.97
N SER A 34 -15.38 -23.85 -4.34
CA SER A 34 -15.09 -25.16 -4.93
C SER A 34 -15.37 -26.32 -3.95
N LEU A 35 -14.97 -26.18 -2.68
CA LEU A 35 -15.24 -27.14 -1.62
C LEU A 35 -16.73 -27.20 -1.29
N VAL A 36 -17.40 -26.05 -1.21
CA VAL A 36 -18.86 -25.99 -1.03
C VAL A 36 -19.56 -26.75 -2.16
N ILE A 37 -19.16 -26.55 -3.43
CA ILE A 37 -19.74 -27.29 -4.56
C ILE A 37 -19.52 -28.81 -4.40
N GLN A 38 -18.30 -29.24 -4.07
CA GLN A 38 -18.01 -30.67 -3.88
C GLN A 38 -18.86 -31.31 -2.77
N PHE A 39 -18.93 -30.67 -1.60
CA PHE A 39 -19.72 -31.17 -0.47
C PHE A 39 -21.23 -31.13 -0.76
N MET A 40 -21.71 -30.10 -1.44
CA MET A 40 -23.12 -30.04 -1.87
C MET A 40 -23.45 -31.14 -2.89
N LEU A 41 -22.54 -31.46 -3.81
CA LEU A 41 -22.74 -32.52 -4.79
C LEU A 41 -22.82 -33.90 -4.10
N ILE A 42 -21.93 -34.17 -3.14
CA ILE A 42 -21.97 -35.37 -2.30
C ILE A 42 -23.28 -35.43 -1.50
N THR A 43 -23.71 -34.30 -0.93
CA THR A 43 -24.95 -34.21 -0.14
C THR A 43 -26.18 -34.51 -1.00
N ILE A 44 -26.26 -33.93 -2.20
CA ILE A 44 -27.37 -34.18 -3.14
C ILE A 44 -27.41 -35.65 -3.56
N ILE A 45 -26.26 -36.26 -3.89
CA ILE A 45 -26.19 -37.69 -4.21
C ILE A 45 -26.66 -38.53 -3.03
N GLY A 46 -26.20 -38.23 -1.81
CA GLY A 46 -26.61 -38.94 -0.60
C GLY A 46 -28.11 -38.85 -0.33
N VAL A 47 -28.68 -37.65 -0.49
CA VAL A 47 -30.13 -37.42 -0.35
C VAL A 47 -30.91 -38.22 -1.40
N LEU A 48 -30.49 -38.18 -2.67
CA LEU A 48 -31.16 -38.91 -3.74
C LEU A 48 -31.10 -40.43 -3.50
N LEU A 49 -29.92 -40.96 -3.13
CA LEU A 49 -29.74 -42.38 -2.82
C LEU A 49 -30.63 -42.81 -1.65
N TYR A 50 -30.74 -42.00 -0.60
CA TYR A 50 -31.58 -42.31 0.55
C TYR A 50 -33.07 -42.44 0.17
N PHE A 51 -33.59 -41.53 -0.65
CA PHE A 51 -34.99 -41.56 -1.07
C PHE A 51 -35.27 -42.54 -2.22
N SER A 52 -34.26 -42.89 -3.02
CA SER A 52 -34.39 -43.87 -4.11
C SER A 52 -34.17 -45.32 -3.65
N PHE A 53 -33.72 -45.54 -2.42
CA PHE A 53 -33.45 -46.89 -1.89
C PHE A 53 -34.73 -47.72 -1.65
N ASP A 54 -35.89 -47.07 -1.58
CA ASP A 54 -37.16 -47.67 -1.21
C ASP A 54 -38.27 -47.15 -2.11
N ASP A 55 -38.98 -48.05 -2.78
CA ASP A 55 -39.97 -47.71 -3.80
C ASP A 55 -41.13 -46.86 -3.25
N GLU A 56 -41.53 -47.09 -1.99
CA GLU A 56 -42.61 -46.33 -1.35
C GLU A 56 -42.17 -44.90 -1.05
N ARG A 57 -40.96 -44.73 -0.50
CA ARG A 57 -40.34 -43.42 -0.26
C ARG A 57 -40.08 -42.67 -1.56
N TRP A 58 -39.64 -43.36 -2.61
CA TRP A 58 -39.39 -42.77 -3.92
C TRP A 58 -40.69 -42.27 -4.56
N ALA A 59 -41.76 -43.06 -4.47
CA ALA A 59 -43.07 -42.65 -4.95
C ALA A 59 -43.59 -41.41 -4.19
N GLN A 60 -43.43 -41.36 -2.87
CA GLN A 60 -43.81 -40.19 -2.05
C GLN A 60 -42.93 -38.97 -2.32
N PHE A 61 -41.64 -39.16 -2.62
CA PHE A 61 -40.71 -38.10 -3.01
C PHE A 61 -41.10 -37.47 -4.36
N LEU A 62 -41.49 -38.29 -5.34
CA LEU A 62 -41.91 -37.80 -6.66
C LEU A 62 -43.34 -37.23 -6.69
N ALA A 63 -44.20 -37.58 -5.73
CA ALA A 63 -45.62 -37.21 -5.74
C ALA A 63 -45.89 -35.70 -5.89
N PRO A 64 -45.17 -34.77 -5.21
CA PRO A 64 -45.35 -33.33 -5.41
C PRO A 64 -44.96 -32.87 -6.82
N ILE A 65 -43.89 -33.42 -7.39
CA ILE A 65 -43.42 -33.10 -8.75
C ILE A 65 -44.47 -33.58 -9.77
N GLN A 66 -44.94 -34.81 -9.62
CA GLN A 66 -45.97 -35.38 -10.50
C GLN A 66 -47.30 -34.61 -10.38
N SER A 67 -47.67 -34.15 -9.19
CA SER A 67 -48.86 -33.32 -8.96
C SER A 67 -48.79 -32.00 -9.73
N ILE A 68 -47.65 -31.30 -9.68
CA ILE A 68 -47.45 -30.05 -10.44
C ILE A 68 -47.49 -30.30 -11.95
N LEU A 69 -46.87 -31.39 -12.42
CA LEU A 69 -46.82 -31.73 -13.85
C LEU A 69 -48.18 -32.20 -14.41
N ARG A 70 -49.02 -32.88 -13.60
CA ARG A 70 -50.25 -33.55 -14.05
C ARG A 70 -51.56 -32.86 -13.65
N GLY A 71 -51.59 -32.08 -12.57
CA GLY A 71 -52.83 -31.53 -12.00
C GLY A 71 -53.44 -30.37 -12.80
N ASP A 72 -54.76 -30.19 -12.69
CA ASP A 72 -55.51 -29.18 -13.48
C ASP A 72 -56.04 -27.98 -12.67
N GLY A 73 -55.44 -27.68 -11.51
CA GLY A 73 -55.82 -26.51 -10.69
C GLY A 73 -55.15 -25.21 -11.17
N VAL A 74 -55.78 -24.06 -10.93
CA VAL A 74 -55.22 -22.72 -11.25
C VAL A 74 -53.85 -22.52 -10.59
N ILE A 75 -53.73 -22.89 -9.31
CA ILE A 75 -52.46 -22.82 -8.56
C ILE A 75 -51.41 -23.73 -9.18
N LEU A 76 -51.72 -25.02 -9.43
CA LEU A 76 -50.78 -25.99 -10.00
C LEU A 76 -50.34 -25.61 -11.43
N THR A 77 -51.25 -25.05 -12.21
CA THR A 77 -50.98 -24.55 -13.58
C THR A 77 -50.06 -23.33 -13.53
N SER A 78 -50.33 -22.39 -12.61
CA SER A 78 -49.49 -21.21 -12.41
C SER A 78 -48.09 -21.59 -11.93
N THR A 79 -47.99 -22.46 -10.92
CA THR A 79 -46.70 -22.98 -10.42
C THR A 79 -45.92 -23.70 -11.52
N ARG A 80 -46.59 -24.49 -12.38
CA ARG A 80 -45.94 -25.14 -13.52
C ARG A 80 -45.38 -24.13 -14.52
N TRP A 81 -46.14 -23.10 -14.89
CA TRP A 81 -45.65 -22.05 -15.77
C TRP A 81 -44.50 -21.26 -15.16
N VAL A 82 -44.57 -20.95 -13.87
CA VAL A 82 -43.46 -20.32 -13.14
C VAL A 82 -42.20 -21.18 -13.23
N LEU A 83 -42.30 -22.50 -12.98
CA LEU A 83 -41.14 -23.40 -13.06
C LEU A 83 -40.63 -23.57 -14.50
N LEU A 84 -41.54 -23.67 -15.49
CA LEU A 84 -41.19 -23.77 -16.90
C LEU A 84 -40.45 -22.53 -17.40
N LEU A 85 -40.69 -21.35 -16.83
CA LEU A 85 -39.97 -20.13 -17.19
C LEU A 85 -38.72 -19.92 -16.33
N ALA A 86 -38.82 -20.12 -15.02
CA ALA A 86 -37.75 -19.86 -14.07
C ALA A 86 -36.56 -20.80 -14.26
N ILE A 87 -36.77 -22.11 -14.47
CA ILE A 87 -35.66 -23.07 -14.62
C ILE A 87 -34.83 -22.74 -15.88
N PRO A 88 -35.41 -22.61 -17.08
CA PRO A 88 -34.70 -22.11 -18.25
C PRO A 88 -34.00 -20.76 -18.06
N ALA A 89 -34.67 -19.80 -17.41
CA ALA A 89 -34.09 -18.48 -17.19
C ALA A 89 -32.85 -18.55 -16.27
N ILE A 90 -32.92 -19.34 -15.19
CA ILE A 90 -31.79 -19.56 -14.29
C ILE A 90 -30.66 -20.28 -15.04
N VAL A 91 -30.95 -21.37 -15.77
CA VAL A 91 -29.90 -22.10 -16.49
C VAL A 91 -29.29 -21.24 -17.60
N GLY A 92 -30.10 -20.48 -18.33
CA GLY A 92 -29.63 -19.48 -19.29
C GLY A 92 -28.72 -18.45 -18.62
N TYR A 93 -29.15 -17.85 -17.51
CA TYR A 93 -28.33 -16.89 -16.76
C TYR A 93 -27.01 -17.50 -16.26
N THR A 94 -27.03 -18.74 -15.76
CA THR A 94 -25.79 -19.43 -15.35
C THR A 94 -24.88 -19.74 -16.54
N THR A 95 -25.45 -20.09 -17.70
CA THR A 95 -24.69 -20.32 -18.94
C THR A 95 -24.07 -19.03 -19.44
N TYR A 96 -24.79 -17.90 -19.37
CA TYR A 96 -24.26 -16.57 -19.64
C TYR A 96 -23.09 -16.25 -18.70
N GLY A 97 -23.26 -16.48 -17.39
CA GLY A 97 -22.19 -16.28 -16.42
C GLY A 97 -20.94 -17.14 -16.69
N ALA A 98 -21.11 -18.34 -17.22
CA ALA A 98 -20.00 -19.24 -17.59
C ALA A 98 -19.30 -18.86 -18.91
N LEU A 99 -20.02 -18.22 -19.84
CA LEU A 99 -19.49 -17.78 -21.14
C LEU A 99 -18.93 -16.35 -21.10
N LYS A 100 -19.38 -15.52 -20.16
CA LYS A 100 -18.89 -14.16 -19.97
C LYS A 100 -17.38 -14.19 -19.69
N PRO A 101 -16.56 -13.50 -20.48
CA PRO A 101 -15.13 -13.38 -20.19
C PRO A 101 -14.91 -12.80 -18.79
N SER A 102 -14.10 -13.46 -17.97
CA SER A 102 -13.65 -12.90 -16.70
C SER A 102 -12.53 -11.90 -16.98
N LEU A 103 -12.69 -10.70 -16.43
CA LEU A 103 -11.66 -9.66 -16.37
C LEU A 103 -11.09 -9.54 -14.95
N ASP A 104 -11.26 -10.59 -14.15
CA ASP A 104 -10.69 -10.71 -12.82
C ASP A 104 -9.27 -11.30 -12.95
N SER A 105 -8.33 -10.76 -12.19
CA SER A 105 -6.95 -11.25 -12.19
C SER A 105 -6.90 -12.74 -11.83
N PRO A 106 -5.91 -13.49 -12.35
CA PRO A 106 -5.68 -14.88 -11.96
C PRO A 106 -5.57 -15.03 -10.44
N VAL A 107 -6.13 -16.12 -9.89
CA VAL A 107 -5.98 -16.45 -8.46
C VAL A 107 -4.55 -16.91 -8.22
N GLU A 108 -3.82 -16.16 -7.39
CA GLU A 108 -2.49 -16.55 -6.92
C GLU A 108 -2.64 -17.34 -5.62
N LEU A 109 -2.66 -18.67 -5.71
CA LEU A 109 -2.60 -19.54 -4.54
C LEU A 109 -1.21 -19.44 -3.92
N ARG A 110 -1.14 -19.13 -2.61
CA ARG A 110 0.11 -18.90 -1.87
C ARG A 110 0.11 -19.71 -0.58
N GLN A 111 1.23 -20.34 -0.24
CA GLN A 111 1.43 -20.95 1.08
C GLN A 111 2.12 -19.93 2.01
N VAL A 112 1.42 -19.51 3.08
CA VAL A 112 1.88 -18.43 3.99
C VAL A 112 3.12 -18.80 4.81
N HIS A 113 3.25 -20.08 5.15
CA HIS A 113 4.41 -20.62 5.85
C HIS A 113 4.91 -21.86 5.10
N PRO A 114 5.79 -21.70 4.11
CA PRO A 114 6.43 -22.83 3.47
C PRO A 114 7.35 -23.54 4.47
N ALA A 115 7.48 -24.85 4.32
CA ALA A 115 8.39 -25.62 5.17
C ALA A 115 9.83 -25.13 4.97
N PRO A 116 10.59 -24.84 6.04
CA PRO A 116 11.98 -24.45 5.91
C PRO A 116 12.81 -25.60 5.32
N PRO A 117 13.88 -25.31 4.57
CA PRO A 117 14.84 -26.34 4.21
C PRO A 117 15.52 -26.90 5.47
N SER A 118 16.04 -28.13 5.42
CA SER A 118 16.79 -28.69 6.56
C SER A 118 18.10 -27.94 6.82
N LYS A 119 18.73 -27.42 5.76
CA LYS A 119 19.97 -26.65 5.82
C LYS A 119 19.93 -25.45 4.89
N VAL A 120 20.61 -24.39 5.28
CA VAL A 120 20.80 -23.18 4.46
C VAL A 120 22.28 -22.78 4.47
N LYS A 121 22.79 -22.30 3.32
CA LYS A 121 24.16 -21.80 3.20
C LYS A 121 24.14 -20.28 3.01
N ILE A 122 24.56 -19.54 4.03
CA ILE A 122 24.61 -18.07 4.09
C ILE A 122 25.89 -17.63 4.83
N TRP A 123 26.42 -16.45 4.53
CA TRP A 123 27.73 -15.98 5.00
C TRP A 123 28.87 -17.00 4.82
N GLY A 124 28.84 -17.79 3.74
CA GLY A 124 29.84 -18.82 3.46
C GLY A 124 29.77 -20.09 4.32
N LYS A 125 28.91 -20.15 5.33
CA LYS A 125 28.74 -21.32 6.23
C LYS A 125 27.38 -22.01 6.05
N SER A 126 27.31 -23.26 6.51
CA SER A 126 26.08 -24.06 6.48
C SER A 126 25.44 -24.08 7.86
N PHE A 127 24.16 -23.75 7.92
CA PHE A 127 23.32 -23.81 9.12
C PHE A 127 22.36 -24.99 9.04
N ASP A 128 22.15 -25.69 10.15
CA ASP A 128 21.14 -26.75 10.28
C ASP A 128 19.92 -26.18 11.00
N LEU A 129 18.85 -25.90 10.26
CA LEU A 129 17.67 -25.20 10.79
C LEU A 129 16.86 -26.04 11.78
N ASN A 130 17.13 -27.35 11.91
CA ASN A 130 16.46 -28.19 12.91
C ASN A 130 17.10 -28.08 14.30
N SER A 131 18.33 -27.57 14.38
CA SER A 131 19.10 -27.50 15.63
C SER A 131 19.65 -26.11 15.94
N LEU A 132 19.56 -25.18 14.99
CA LEU A 132 20.02 -23.81 15.16
C LEU A 132 19.28 -23.13 16.33
N GLN A 133 20.04 -22.58 17.26
CA GLN A 133 19.57 -21.72 18.36
C GLN A 133 20.25 -20.36 18.26
N SER A 134 19.63 -19.35 18.88
CA SER A 134 20.19 -18.00 18.97
C SER A 134 21.35 -17.97 19.98
N PRO A 135 22.59 -17.65 19.55
CA PRO A 135 23.74 -17.60 20.45
C PRO A 135 23.56 -16.61 21.60
N VAL A 136 23.03 -15.42 21.30
CA VAL A 136 22.80 -14.37 22.30
C VAL A 136 21.70 -14.78 23.29
N ARG A 137 20.64 -15.45 22.82
CA ARG A 137 19.59 -15.96 23.71
C ARG A 137 20.11 -17.06 24.61
N ASP A 138 20.90 -17.99 24.07
CA ASP A 138 21.50 -19.08 24.86
C ASP A 138 22.39 -18.54 25.98
N GLU A 139 23.17 -17.49 25.68
CA GLU A 139 24.00 -16.80 26.68
C GLU A 139 23.15 -16.14 27.78
N VAL A 140 22.16 -15.34 27.40
CA VAL A 140 21.21 -14.70 28.34
C VAL A 140 20.54 -15.74 29.24
N LEU A 141 20.03 -16.83 28.65
CA LEU A 141 19.36 -17.90 29.39
C LEU A 141 20.33 -18.64 30.31
N SER A 142 21.58 -18.84 29.90
CA SER A 142 22.62 -19.46 30.73
C SER A 142 22.91 -18.62 31.96
N GLN A 143 23.16 -17.31 31.80
CA GLN A 143 23.39 -16.39 32.91
C GLN A 143 22.17 -16.32 33.83
N TRP A 144 20.98 -16.20 33.26
CA TRP A 144 19.71 -16.18 33.98
C TRP A 144 19.57 -17.43 34.87
N LYS A 145 19.71 -18.63 34.30
CA LYS A 145 19.58 -19.90 35.05
C LYS A 145 20.67 -20.10 36.10
N SER A 146 21.84 -19.49 35.93
CA SER A 146 22.94 -19.53 36.90
C SER A 146 22.74 -18.60 38.11
N GLY A 147 21.70 -17.76 38.10
CA GLY A 147 21.39 -16.78 39.15
C GLY A 147 22.04 -15.40 38.93
N LYS A 148 22.82 -15.23 37.86
CA LYS A 148 23.45 -13.97 37.46
C LYS A 148 22.46 -13.11 36.66
N ARG A 149 21.43 -12.61 37.36
CA ARG A 149 20.31 -11.89 36.73
C ARG A 149 20.74 -10.58 36.09
N ASP A 150 21.59 -9.81 36.74
CA ASP A 150 22.03 -8.49 36.23
C ASP A 150 22.84 -8.64 34.95
N GLU A 151 23.83 -9.55 34.93
CA GLU A 151 24.62 -9.89 33.73
C GLU A 151 23.71 -10.36 32.58
N ALA A 152 22.68 -11.16 32.88
CA ALA A 152 21.72 -11.61 31.87
C ALA A 152 20.90 -10.45 31.27
N MET A 153 20.48 -9.50 32.12
CA MET A 153 19.69 -8.34 31.69
C MET A 153 20.51 -7.31 30.93
N GLU A 154 21.80 -7.15 31.26
CA GLU A 154 22.74 -6.32 30.49
C GLU A 154 22.87 -6.85 29.06
N ILE A 155 23.22 -8.13 28.88
CA ILE A 155 23.35 -8.77 27.57
C ILE A 155 22.03 -8.70 26.78
N TYR A 156 20.89 -8.94 27.46
CA TYR A 156 19.57 -8.84 26.84
C TYR A 156 19.29 -7.43 26.33
N THR A 157 19.55 -6.42 27.16
CA THR A 157 19.28 -5.01 26.84
C THR A 157 20.17 -4.53 25.70
N ASP A 158 21.46 -4.85 25.75
CA ASP A 158 22.42 -4.51 24.70
C ASP A 158 22.01 -5.10 23.34
N SER A 159 21.60 -6.37 23.33
CA SER A 159 21.12 -7.05 22.13
C SER A 159 19.82 -6.44 21.58
N VAL A 160 18.90 -6.06 22.47
CA VAL A 160 17.64 -5.39 22.09
C VAL A 160 17.90 -4.00 21.52
N ILE A 161 18.82 -3.22 22.11
CA ILE A 161 19.19 -1.87 21.61
C ILE A 161 19.88 -1.98 20.25
N ALA A 162 20.86 -2.87 20.11
CA ALA A 162 21.51 -3.11 18.82
C ALA A 162 20.48 -3.54 17.75
N GLY A 163 19.56 -4.43 18.13
CA GLY A 163 18.49 -4.90 17.25
C GLY A 163 17.49 -3.82 16.86
N ARG A 164 17.15 -2.91 17.79
CA ARG A 164 16.33 -1.72 17.55
C ARG A 164 16.98 -0.87 16.47
N ASP A 165 18.23 -0.48 16.66
CA ASP A 165 18.90 0.45 15.74
C ASP A 165 18.95 -0.13 14.32
N ILE A 166 19.34 -1.40 14.18
CA ILE A 166 19.31 -2.10 12.89
C ILE A 166 17.90 -2.14 12.30
N TYR A 167 16.86 -2.38 13.11
CA TYR A 167 15.48 -2.39 12.65
C TYR A 167 15.05 -1.02 12.10
N TYR A 168 15.40 0.09 12.77
CA TYR A 168 15.07 1.43 12.32
C TYR A 168 15.97 1.96 11.20
N GLU A 169 17.11 1.33 10.92
CA GLU A 169 17.90 1.65 9.74
C GLU A 169 17.44 0.88 8.48
N ASN A 170 16.70 -0.23 8.65
CA ASN A 170 16.54 -1.22 7.58
C ASN A 170 15.11 -1.76 7.40
N CYS A 171 14.39 -2.01 8.50
CA CYS A 171 13.18 -2.83 8.51
C CYS A 171 11.89 -2.00 8.67
N PHE A 172 11.94 -0.92 9.44
CA PHE A 172 10.75 -0.15 9.84
C PHE A 172 9.98 0.45 8.65
N PHE A 173 10.68 0.77 7.54
CA PHE A 173 10.07 1.33 6.33
C PHE A 173 8.96 0.45 5.76
N CYS A 174 9.09 -0.86 5.92
CA CYS A 174 8.09 -1.85 5.52
C CYS A 174 7.27 -2.33 6.72
N HIS A 175 7.91 -2.67 7.84
CA HIS A 175 7.24 -3.33 8.96
C HIS A 175 6.58 -2.38 9.98
N GLY A 176 6.86 -1.08 9.89
CA GLY A 176 6.29 -0.04 10.72
C GLY A 176 6.98 0.12 12.08
N ASP A 177 6.89 1.32 12.63
CA ASP A 177 7.37 1.64 13.97
C ASP A 177 6.59 0.87 15.05
N LEU A 178 5.29 0.65 14.82
CA LEU A 178 4.45 -0.19 15.69
C LEU A 178 4.70 -1.70 15.49
N LEU A 179 5.53 -2.12 14.51
CA LEU A 179 5.69 -3.52 14.11
C LEU A 179 4.40 -4.19 13.59
N ASP A 180 3.45 -3.39 13.07
CA ASP A 180 2.13 -3.86 12.64
C ASP A 180 2.04 -4.20 11.14
N GLY A 181 3.16 -4.15 10.43
CA GLY A 181 3.23 -4.37 8.99
C GLY A 181 2.74 -3.19 8.14
N LYS A 182 2.49 -2.03 8.76
CA LYS A 182 2.03 -0.81 8.08
C LYS A 182 3.10 0.28 8.05
N GLY A 183 4.33 -0.13 7.74
CA GLY A 183 5.42 0.83 7.51
C GLY A 183 5.10 1.80 6.38
N HIS A 184 5.90 2.87 6.33
CA HIS A 184 5.68 4.00 5.43
C HIS A 184 5.46 3.61 3.95
N TYR A 185 6.10 2.52 3.49
CA TYR A 185 5.97 2.00 2.12
C TYR A 185 5.18 0.68 2.00
N ALA A 186 4.62 0.16 3.10
CA ALA A 186 3.95 -1.13 3.13
C ALA A 186 2.87 -1.26 2.06
N ALA A 187 2.03 -0.23 1.92
CA ALA A 187 0.87 -0.21 1.04
C ALA A 187 1.19 -0.48 -0.45
N GLY A 188 2.41 -0.19 -0.92
CA GLY A 188 2.81 -0.44 -2.31
C GLY A 188 3.33 -1.84 -2.59
N PHE A 189 3.49 -2.69 -1.57
CA PHE A 189 3.98 -4.06 -1.72
C PHE A 189 2.84 -5.10 -1.72
N ASN A 190 2.99 -6.12 -2.57
CA ASN A 190 2.11 -7.29 -2.58
C ASN A 190 2.96 -8.57 -2.70
N PRO A 191 2.97 -9.46 -1.68
CA PRO A 191 2.21 -9.37 -0.43
C PRO A 191 2.65 -8.19 0.45
N GLN A 192 1.73 -7.71 1.29
CA GLN A 192 2.02 -6.72 2.33
C GLN A 192 3.05 -7.27 3.33
N PRO A 193 3.87 -6.40 3.95
CA PRO A 193 4.74 -6.78 5.07
C PRO A 193 3.96 -7.45 6.20
N ILE A 194 4.62 -8.35 6.92
CA ILE A 194 3.96 -9.14 7.95
C ILE A 194 3.74 -8.29 9.21
N ASN A 195 2.58 -8.48 9.84
CA ASN A 195 2.25 -7.90 11.14
C ASN A 195 2.87 -8.76 12.25
N PHE A 196 3.86 -8.22 12.96
CA PHE A 196 4.55 -8.91 14.03
C PHE A 196 3.79 -8.90 15.36
N GLN A 197 2.81 -7.99 15.52
CA GLN A 197 1.93 -7.98 16.70
C GLN A 197 0.96 -9.17 16.73
N ASP A 198 0.74 -9.84 15.59
CA ASP A 198 -0.16 -11.00 15.52
C ASP A 198 0.46 -12.21 16.27
N PRO A 199 -0.14 -12.66 17.39
CA PRO A 199 0.40 -13.75 18.20
C PRO A 199 0.28 -15.12 17.51
N THR A 200 -0.34 -15.19 16.33
CA THR A 200 -0.41 -16.41 15.52
C THR A 200 0.73 -16.52 14.51
N VAL A 201 1.55 -15.46 14.37
CA VAL A 201 2.59 -15.36 13.33
C VAL A 201 3.96 -15.74 13.89
N ILE A 202 4.58 -14.86 14.68
CA ILE A 202 5.96 -15.04 15.15
C ILE A 202 6.05 -16.13 16.24
N PRO A 203 5.30 -16.07 17.36
CA PRO A 203 5.60 -16.94 18.50
C PRO A 203 5.19 -18.40 18.25
N GLN A 204 4.49 -18.69 17.15
CA GLN A 204 4.21 -20.05 16.70
C GLN A 204 5.41 -20.73 16.03
N GLN A 205 6.42 -19.95 15.62
CA GLN A 205 7.59 -20.43 14.90
C GLN A 205 8.81 -20.57 15.83
N GLN A 206 9.72 -21.46 15.47
CA GLN A 206 11.04 -21.54 16.10
C GLN A 206 11.92 -20.37 15.62
N GLU A 207 12.85 -19.92 16.46
CA GLU A 207 13.73 -18.81 16.13
C GLU A 207 14.60 -19.09 14.89
N ALA A 208 15.00 -20.35 14.68
CA ALA A 208 15.70 -20.80 13.46
C ALA A 208 14.91 -20.53 12.18
N PHE A 209 13.58 -20.67 12.21
CA PHE A 209 12.73 -20.35 11.06
C PHE A 209 12.77 -18.84 10.77
N LEU A 210 12.62 -18.02 11.82
CA LEU A 210 12.64 -16.56 11.69
C LEU A 210 14.00 -16.06 11.21
N PHE A 211 15.09 -16.62 11.74
CA PHE A 211 16.46 -16.36 11.29
C PHE A 211 16.62 -16.64 9.80
N TRP A 212 16.17 -17.81 9.32
CA TRP A 212 16.21 -18.13 7.90
C TRP A 212 15.40 -17.14 7.05
N ARG A 213 14.17 -16.80 7.48
CA ARG A 213 13.31 -15.86 6.77
C ARG A 213 13.89 -14.46 6.71
N ALA A 214 14.44 -13.97 7.83
CA ALA A 214 15.11 -12.67 7.91
C ALA A 214 16.37 -12.67 7.02
N ALA A 215 17.26 -13.64 7.17
CA ALA A 215 18.52 -13.67 6.44
C ALA A 215 18.34 -13.80 4.92
N THR A 216 17.39 -14.62 4.45
CA THR A 216 17.27 -14.98 3.02
C THR A 216 16.17 -14.23 2.25
N GLY A 217 15.26 -13.55 2.94
CA GLY A 217 14.23 -12.72 2.32
C GLY A 217 13.24 -13.44 1.40
N GLY A 218 12.77 -12.75 0.37
CA GLY A 218 11.86 -13.28 -0.64
C GLY A 218 12.45 -14.39 -1.53
N PRO A 219 13.64 -14.20 -2.14
CA PRO A 219 14.25 -15.18 -3.05
C PRO A 219 14.65 -16.52 -2.43
N GLY A 220 14.75 -16.62 -1.10
CA GLY A 220 15.14 -17.84 -0.38
C GLY A 220 14.06 -18.93 -0.26
N LEU A 221 12.86 -18.72 -0.84
CA LEU A 221 11.71 -19.60 -0.66
C LEU A 221 11.75 -20.87 -1.53
N PRO A 222 11.23 -22.01 -1.04
CA PRO A 222 11.08 -23.22 -1.85
C PRO A 222 9.98 -23.04 -2.90
N LYS A 223 9.93 -23.93 -3.90
CA LYS A 223 9.00 -23.81 -5.04
C LYS A 223 7.54 -23.75 -4.63
N GLU A 224 7.17 -24.44 -3.55
CA GLU A 224 5.82 -24.46 -2.98
C GLU A 224 5.41 -23.10 -2.38
N GLY A 225 6.41 -22.27 -2.04
CA GLY A 225 6.20 -20.88 -1.69
C GLY A 225 6.00 -19.97 -2.91
N THR A 226 6.34 -20.38 -4.14
CA THR A 226 6.14 -19.52 -5.32
C THR A 226 4.64 -19.35 -5.64
N PRO A 227 4.20 -18.17 -6.14
CA PRO A 227 4.98 -17.00 -6.55
C PRO A 227 5.14 -15.95 -5.44
N TRP A 228 5.57 -16.34 -4.23
CA TRP A 228 5.89 -15.41 -3.13
C TRP A 228 7.10 -14.53 -3.46
N ASN A 229 6.87 -13.56 -4.35
CA ASN A 229 7.81 -12.52 -4.73
C ASN A 229 7.75 -11.39 -3.69
N SER A 230 7.91 -11.75 -2.42
CA SER A 230 7.98 -10.78 -1.32
C SER A 230 9.10 -9.77 -1.57
N ALA A 231 8.83 -8.53 -1.19
CA ALA A 231 9.81 -7.45 -1.21
C ALA A 231 10.90 -7.58 -0.13
N MET A 232 10.83 -8.59 0.75
CA MET A 232 11.80 -8.75 1.83
C MET A 232 13.23 -8.92 1.27
N PRO A 233 14.17 -8.05 1.65
CA PRO A 233 15.54 -8.09 1.17
C PRO A 233 16.30 -9.36 1.57
N VAL A 234 17.38 -9.66 0.85
CA VAL A 234 18.30 -10.75 1.20
C VAL A 234 19.30 -10.19 2.22
N TRP A 235 18.90 -10.11 3.49
CA TRP A 235 19.66 -9.37 4.49
C TRP A 235 21.07 -9.92 4.75
N HIS A 236 21.35 -11.20 4.52
CA HIS A 236 22.71 -11.72 4.69
C HIS A 236 23.75 -11.14 3.70
N GLU A 237 23.32 -10.35 2.71
CA GLU A 237 24.22 -9.60 1.81
C GLU A 237 24.61 -8.23 2.39
N MET A 238 23.86 -7.72 3.38
CA MET A 238 24.02 -6.36 3.94
C MET A 238 24.24 -6.34 5.47
N LEU A 239 23.77 -7.36 6.17
CA LEU A 239 23.81 -7.49 7.62
C LEU A 239 24.66 -8.71 8.03
N SER A 240 25.27 -8.60 9.21
CA SER A 240 25.97 -9.70 9.87
C SER A 240 24.97 -10.73 10.43
N GLU A 241 25.49 -11.87 10.88
CA GLU A 241 24.65 -12.85 11.59
C GLU A 241 24.15 -12.33 12.92
N ASP A 242 25.01 -11.66 13.68
CA ASP A 242 24.68 -11.11 15.00
C ASP A 242 23.61 -10.04 14.88
N ASP A 243 23.66 -9.23 13.81
CA ASP A 243 22.63 -8.24 13.48
C ASP A 243 21.25 -8.90 13.35
N ILE A 244 21.17 -10.03 12.64
CA ILE A 244 19.90 -10.75 12.48
C ILE A 244 19.40 -11.28 13.82
N TRP A 245 20.27 -11.83 14.68
CA TRP A 245 19.86 -12.30 16.00
C TRP A 245 19.39 -11.16 16.90
N ASN A 246 20.10 -10.03 16.89
CA ASN A 246 19.73 -8.84 17.64
C ASN A 246 18.37 -8.28 17.19
N VAL A 247 18.12 -8.21 15.88
CA VAL A 247 16.79 -7.80 15.36
C VAL A 247 15.68 -8.74 15.83
N LEU A 248 15.91 -10.05 15.86
CA LEU A 248 14.92 -10.99 16.40
C LEU A 248 14.69 -10.77 17.89
N MET A 249 15.75 -10.55 18.69
CA MET A 249 15.64 -10.19 20.10
C MET A 249 14.75 -8.96 20.30
N PHE A 250 15.01 -7.89 19.54
CA PHE A 250 14.19 -6.67 19.54
C PHE A 250 12.73 -6.93 19.16
N ILE A 251 12.45 -7.68 18.08
CA ILE A 251 11.08 -7.94 17.64
C ILE A 251 10.27 -8.70 18.72
N PHE A 252 10.89 -9.68 19.38
CA PHE A 252 10.27 -10.41 20.49
C PHE A 252 10.04 -9.50 21.70
N ASP A 253 11.04 -8.71 22.08
CA ASP A 253 11.00 -7.77 23.19
C ASP A 253 9.90 -6.72 23.03
N TYR A 254 9.85 -6.07 21.85
CA TYR A 254 8.92 -4.99 21.53
C TYR A 254 7.45 -5.45 21.60
N ASN A 255 7.18 -6.71 21.23
CA ASN A 255 5.83 -7.29 21.19
C ASN A 255 5.46 -8.09 22.46
N GLY A 256 6.38 -8.30 23.39
CA GLY A 256 6.12 -9.09 24.60
C GLY A 256 5.89 -10.55 24.30
N GLN A 257 6.63 -11.05 23.32
CA GLN A 257 6.54 -12.41 22.84
C GLN A 257 7.86 -13.13 23.13
N VAL A 258 7.79 -14.46 23.19
CA VAL A 258 8.97 -15.32 23.25
C VAL A 258 8.90 -16.32 22.10
N PRO A 259 10.05 -16.75 21.54
CA PRO A 259 10.05 -17.77 20.50
C PRO A 259 9.51 -19.10 21.03
N ARG A 260 9.12 -19.99 20.11
CA ARG A 260 8.78 -21.36 20.48
C ARG A 260 10.03 -22.14 20.92
N ILE A 261 10.14 -22.38 22.22
CA ILE A 261 11.24 -23.13 22.85
C ILE A 261 10.72 -24.49 23.35
N TRP A 262 11.44 -25.57 23.05
CA TRP A 262 11.05 -26.94 23.44
C TRP A 262 11.56 -27.37 24.80
N ASP A 263 12.74 -26.90 25.21
CA ASP A 263 13.24 -27.15 26.55
C ASP A 263 12.41 -26.35 27.56
N LEU A 264 11.84 -27.04 28.55
CA LEU A 264 10.92 -26.43 29.51
C LEU A 264 11.63 -25.40 30.40
N LYS A 265 12.89 -25.64 30.79
CA LYS A 265 13.63 -24.71 31.66
C LYS A 265 14.02 -23.45 30.90
N ASP A 266 14.39 -23.59 29.64
CA ASP A 266 14.69 -22.46 28.77
C ASP A 266 13.44 -21.63 28.47
N SER A 267 12.31 -22.31 28.24
CA SER A 267 11.01 -21.67 28.05
C SER A 267 10.57 -20.89 29.30
N GLU A 268 10.68 -21.49 30.49
CA GLU A 268 10.41 -20.82 31.78
C GLU A 268 11.34 -19.62 32.00
N ALA A 269 12.63 -19.76 31.70
CA ALA A 269 13.60 -18.69 31.81
C ALA A 269 13.30 -17.51 30.86
N ALA A 270 13.06 -17.77 29.58
CA ALA A 270 12.71 -16.76 28.59
C ALA A 270 11.40 -16.02 28.96
N THR A 271 10.41 -16.77 29.44
CA THR A 271 9.13 -16.22 29.91
C THR A 271 9.34 -15.32 31.13
N GLY A 272 10.20 -15.72 32.08
CA GLY A 272 10.51 -14.91 33.26
C GLY A 272 11.24 -13.61 32.94
N ILE A 273 12.14 -13.61 31.94
CA ILE A 273 12.80 -12.39 31.44
C ILE A 273 11.75 -11.46 30.81
N ARG A 274 10.93 -11.99 29.89
CA ARG A 274 9.83 -11.24 29.27
C ARG A 274 8.94 -10.60 30.33
N ASP A 275 8.50 -11.36 31.33
CA ASP A 275 7.62 -10.85 32.39
C ASP A 275 8.28 -9.75 33.20
N THR A 276 9.56 -9.91 33.55
CA THR A 276 10.33 -8.85 34.24
C THR A 276 10.36 -7.55 33.44
N VAL A 277 10.65 -7.65 32.14
CA VAL A 277 10.71 -6.48 31.25
C VAL A 277 9.33 -5.85 31.04
N TRP A 278 8.30 -6.65 30.81
CA TRP A 278 6.96 -6.15 30.52
C TRP A 278 6.22 -5.63 31.75
N ASP A 279 6.48 -6.20 32.93
CA ASP A 279 6.00 -5.65 34.19
C ASP A 279 6.60 -4.26 34.44
N ALA A 280 7.89 -4.07 34.15
CA ALA A 280 8.54 -2.76 34.25
C ALA A 280 7.98 -1.74 33.24
N ARG A 281 7.52 -2.21 32.06
CA ARG A 281 6.97 -1.35 31.01
C ARG A 281 5.46 -1.08 31.10
N ARG A 282 4.73 -1.80 31.96
CA ARG A 282 3.26 -1.72 32.04
C ARG A 282 2.76 -0.28 32.24
N ASP A 283 3.40 0.44 33.16
CA ASP A 283 3.05 1.80 33.55
C ASP A 283 4.12 2.82 33.11
N ILE A 284 4.92 2.47 32.10
CA ILE A 284 5.97 3.35 31.57
C ILE A 284 5.32 4.66 31.09
N SER A 285 5.90 5.78 31.51
CA SER A 285 5.37 7.11 31.27
C SER A 285 6.49 8.14 31.31
N GLY A 286 6.19 9.37 30.90
CA GLY A 286 7.16 10.46 30.90
C GLY A 286 8.37 10.12 30.03
N ASP A 287 9.56 10.42 30.57
CA ASP A 287 10.81 10.27 29.85
C ASP A 287 11.14 8.83 29.47
N ASP A 288 10.93 7.87 30.37
CA ASP A 288 11.20 6.46 30.07
C ASP A 288 10.42 5.99 28.84
N LEU A 289 9.16 6.45 28.71
CA LEU A 289 8.34 6.16 27.54
C LEU A 289 8.86 6.87 26.29
N TYR A 290 9.35 8.11 26.41
CA TYR A 290 9.96 8.86 25.32
C TYR A 290 11.23 8.17 24.82
N GLN A 291 12.16 7.80 25.71
CA GLN A 291 13.39 7.10 25.35
C GLN A 291 13.10 5.75 24.70
N PHE A 292 12.07 5.06 25.18
CA PHE A 292 11.70 3.75 24.65
C PHE A 292 11.04 3.81 23.25
N ARG A 293 10.22 4.81 22.96
CA ARG A 293 9.38 4.85 21.73
C ARG A 293 9.71 5.98 20.76
N CYS A 294 10.22 7.11 21.24
CA CYS A 294 10.32 8.35 20.46
C CYS A 294 11.77 8.69 20.08
N ALA A 295 12.73 8.47 20.99
CA ALA A 295 14.12 8.88 20.83
C ALA A 295 14.82 8.26 19.62
N VAL A 296 14.41 7.06 19.17
CA VAL A 296 14.99 6.40 17.99
C VAL A 296 14.87 7.23 16.71
N CYS A 297 13.84 8.09 16.63
CA CYS A 297 13.65 9.06 15.55
C CYS A 297 13.97 10.48 16.00
N HIS A 298 13.48 10.89 17.18
CA HIS A 298 13.57 12.27 17.64
C HIS A 298 14.85 12.62 18.40
N GLY A 299 15.74 11.66 18.65
CA GLY A 299 16.95 11.84 19.46
C GLY A 299 16.65 11.79 20.96
N GLU A 300 17.66 11.45 21.76
CA GLU A 300 17.52 11.39 23.23
C GLU A 300 17.20 12.77 23.83
N ALA A 301 17.77 13.83 23.23
CA ALA A 301 17.56 15.23 23.59
C ALA A 301 16.49 15.93 22.72
N GLY A 302 15.70 15.18 21.94
CA GLY A 302 14.60 15.74 21.16
C GLY A 302 15.00 16.59 19.94
N MET A 303 16.25 16.52 19.47
CA MET A 303 16.77 17.35 18.38
C MET A 303 16.47 16.83 16.97
N GLY A 304 15.74 15.72 16.85
CA GLY A 304 15.38 15.14 15.55
C GLY A 304 16.54 14.40 14.87
N ASP A 305 17.50 13.91 15.65
CA ASP A 305 18.78 13.33 15.23
C ASP A 305 18.94 11.86 15.67
N GLY A 306 17.84 11.16 15.96
CA GLY A 306 17.86 9.73 16.26
C GLY A 306 18.40 8.90 15.10
N VAL A 307 18.77 7.64 15.35
CA VAL A 307 19.39 6.74 14.36
C VAL A 307 18.61 6.63 13.03
N ALA A 308 17.28 6.76 13.08
CA ALA A 308 16.44 6.70 11.89
C ALA A 308 16.39 8.02 11.09
N ALA A 309 16.79 9.15 11.68
CA ALA A 309 16.48 10.49 11.18
C ALA A 309 17.07 10.80 9.80
N GLU A 310 18.32 10.38 9.55
CA GLU A 310 19.01 10.60 8.27
C GLU A 310 18.35 9.89 7.09
N LEU A 311 17.58 8.83 7.36
CA LEU A 311 16.93 8.02 6.33
C LEU A 311 15.47 8.41 6.11
N MET A 312 14.99 9.48 6.74
CA MET A 312 13.60 9.91 6.71
C MET A 312 13.41 11.23 5.96
N TYR A 313 12.38 11.26 5.11
CA TYR A 313 11.86 12.49 4.55
C TYR A 313 10.33 12.57 4.76
N PRO A 314 9.83 13.59 5.48
CA PRO A 314 10.57 14.66 6.15
C PRO A 314 11.41 14.13 7.31
N LYS A 315 12.44 14.89 7.70
CA LYS A 315 13.18 14.67 8.94
C LYS A 315 12.23 14.70 10.16
N PRO A 316 12.52 13.92 11.21
CA PRO A 316 11.84 14.03 12.50
C PRO A 316 11.86 15.46 13.02
N ARG A 317 10.85 15.82 13.82
CA ARG A 317 10.75 17.16 14.38
C ARG A 317 11.80 17.34 15.48
N ASP A 318 12.64 18.36 15.32
CA ASP A 318 13.41 18.97 16.40
C ASP A 318 12.49 19.77 17.33
N PHE A 319 12.42 19.36 18.60
CA PHE A 319 11.63 19.98 19.66
C PHE A 319 12.37 21.11 20.39
N SER A 320 13.69 21.24 20.22
CA SER A 320 14.53 22.16 21.00
C SER A 320 14.13 23.64 20.84
N MET A 321 13.65 24.02 19.66
CA MET A 321 13.28 25.40 19.35
C MET A 321 11.80 25.72 19.60
N SER A 322 11.01 24.77 20.12
CA SER A 322 9.55 24.93 20.31
C SER A 322 8.76 25.30 19.04
N LEU A 323 9.31 25.00 17.86
CA LEU A 323 8.70 25.32 16.56
C LEU A 323 7.90 24.12 16.02
N PHE A 324 6.58 24.17 16.20
CA PHE A 324 5.66 23.10 15.78
C PHE A 324 4.89 23.47 14.50
N LYS A 325 5.01 22.59 13.48
CA LYS A 325 4.34 22.74 12.17
C LYS A 325 2.80 22.69 12.27
N TYR A 326 2.28 21.82 13.13
CA TYR A 326 0.86 21.44 13.18
C TYR A 326 0.21 21.88 14.48
N LYS A 327 -0.07 23.17 14.60
CA LYS A 327 -0.72 23.78 15.77
C LYS A 327 -2.00 24.53 15.45
N THR A 328 -2.89 24.68 16.42
CA THR A 328 -4.14 25.47 16.30
C THR A 328 -4.08 26.81 17.01
N SER A 329 -2.99 27.12 17.71
CA SER A 329 -2.76 28.44 18.30
C SER A 329 -2.41 29.50 17.24
N PRO A 330 -2.75 30.78 17.45
CA PRO A 330 -2.49 31.83 16.46
C PRO A 330 -1.01 32.13 16.22
N GLY A 331 -0.64 32.42 14.96
CA GLY A 331 0.67 33.01 14.60
C GLY A 331 1.89 32.27 15.17
N MET A 332 2.79 32.98 15.85
CA MET A 332 3.97 32.40 16.48
C MET A 332 3.75 31.91 17.93
N THR A 333 2.51 31.95 18.44
CA THR A 333 2.20 31.38 19.75
C THR A 333 2.51 29.88 19.77
N LEU A 334 3.06 29.39 20.88
CA LEU A 334 3.39 27.98 21.11
C LEU A 334 2.17 27.06 20.85
N PRO A 335 2.37 25.79 20.49
CA PRO A 335 1.26 24.87 20.27
C PRO A 335 0.50 24.61 21.57
N ARG A 336 -0.76 24.23 21.43
CA ARG A 336 -1.58 23.80 22.57
C ARG A 336 -1.22 22.37 22.93
N ASP A 337 -1.35 21.99 24.20
CA ASP A 337 -1.12 20.61 24.64
C ASP A 337 -2.00 19.62 23.85
N GLU A 338 -3.24 20.03 23.50
CA GLU A 338 -4.14 19.28 22.61
C GLU A 338 -3.55 19.04 21.22
N ASP A 339 -2.82 20.00 20.64
CA ASP A 339 -2.22 19.84 19.32
C ASP A 339 -1.13 18.75 19.33
N ILE A 340 -0.31 18.74 20.40
CA ILE A 340 0.73 17.72 20.63
C ILE A 340 0.06 16.36 20.87
N PHE A 341 -0.94 16.31 21.75
CA PHE A 341 -1.70 15.09 22.05
C PHE A 341 -2.30 14.45 20.80
N GLN A 342 -2.99 15.24 19.98
CA GLN A 342 -3.62 14.76 18.73
C GLN A 342 -2.57 14.27 17.74
N THR A 343 -1.44 14.98 17.62
CA THR A 343 -0.34 14.59 16.73
C THR A 343 0.26 13.24 17.15
N ILE A 344 0.48 13.01 18.45
CA ILE A 344 0.99 11.72 18.94
C ILE A 344 -0.05 10.61 18.76
N LYS A 345 -1.31 10.88 19.13
CA LYS A 345 -2.38 9.88 19.12
C LYS A 345 -2.71 9.38 17.71
N PHE A 346 -2.79 10.29 16.75
CA PHE A 346 -3.24 9.99 15.39
C PHE A 346 -2.11 9.94 14.35
N GLY A 347 -0.93 10.44 14.69
CA GLY A 347 0.22 10.44 13.79
C GLY A 347 0.10 11.48 12.69
N LEU A 348 0.98 11.36 11.68
CA LEU A 348 1.03 12.27 10.55
C LEU A 348 1.10 11.49 9.24
N ASP A 349 0.00 11.51 8.48
CA ASP A 349 -0.13 10.82 7.19
C ASP A 349 1.05 11.12 6.24
N GLY A 350 1.58 10.08 5.60
CA GLY A 350 2.70 10.20 4.66
C GLY A 350 3.99 10.69 5.34
N THR A 351 4.25 10.29 6.59
CA THR A 351 5.53 10.44 7.29
C THR A 351 5.90 9.16 8.04
N GLY A 352 7.08 9.16 8.67
CA GLY A 352 7.48 8.13 9.63
C GLY A 352 6.81 8.22 11.02
N MET A 353 5.96 9.22 11.29
CA MET A 353 5.28 9.40 12.59
C MET A 353 3.93 8.66 12.61
N PRO A 354 3.83 7.46 13.22
CA PRO A 354 2.57 6.70 13.28
C PRO A 354 1.61 7.30 14.31
N GLY A 355 0.36 6.83 14.27
CA GLY A 355 -0.60 7.09 15.34
C GLY A 355 -0.41 6.12 16.50
N TRP A 356 -0.02 6.63 17.67
CA TRP A 356 0.28 5.81 18.84
C TRP A 356 -0.95 5.35 19.63
N GLY A 357 -2.14 5.86 19.33
CA GLY A 357 -3.38 5.56 20.09
C GLY A 357 -3.83 4.11 20.05
N THR A 358 -3.21 3.26 19.23
CA THR A 358 -3.45 1.80 19.22
C THR A 358 -2.60 1.04 20.25
N LEU A 359 -1.44 1.59 20.64
CA LEU A 359 -0.51 0.98 21.59
C LEU A 359 -0.46 1.70 22.94
N LEU A 360 -0.60 3.03 22.95
CA LEU A 360 -0.48 3.85 24.16
C LEU A 360 -1.85 4.30 24.65
N THR A 361 -2.01 4.33 25.97
CA THR A 361 -3.18 4.92 26.61
C THR A 361 -3.15 6.45 26.54
N ASP A 362 -4.31 7.10 26.68
CA ASP A 362 -4.38 8.57 26.73
C ASP A 362 -3.54 9.14 27.89
N SER A 363 -3.42 8.43 29.01
CA SER A 363 -2.56 8.85 30.14
C SER A 363 -1.08 8.82 29.77
N GLN A 364 -0.64 7.78 29.06
CA GLN A 364 0.74 7.67 28.58
C GLN A 364 1.06 8.74 27.54
N ILE A 365 0.16 8.99 26.59
CA ILE A 365 0.33 10.07 25.61
C ILE A 365 0.41 11.43 26.32
N ASN A 366 -0.46 11.70 27.29
CA ASN A 366 -0.40 12.95 28.07
C ASN A 366 0.92 13.08 28.85
N SER A 367 1.50 11.97 29.33
CA SER A 367 2.78 12.00 30.04
C SER A 367 3.97 12.40 29.16
N LEU A 368 3.86 12.25 27.83
CA LEU A 368 4.90 12.67 26.88
C LEU A 368 4.89 14.18 26.61
N ILE A 369 3.77 14.86 26.84
CA ILE A 369 3.63 16.29 26.57
C ILE A 369 4.65 17.12 27.37
N PRO A 370 4.76 17.01 28.70
CA PRO A 370 5.77 17.77 29.44
C PRO A 370 7.21 17.39 29.05
N VAL A 371 7.48 16.15 28.64
CA VAL A 371 8.83 15.74 28.15
C VAL A 371 9.17 16.45 26.84
N ILE A 372 8.23 16.49 25.89
CA ILE A 372 8.43 17.21 24.63
C ILE A 372 8.63 18.72 24.91
N LYS A 373 7.94 19.25 25.93
CA LYS A 373 8.08 20.65 26.35
C LYS A 373 9.40 20.94 27.03
N SER A 374 10.00 19.97 27.70
CA SER A 374 11.23 20.18 28.45
C SER A 374 12.47 20.29 27.57
N PHE A 375 12.43 19.87 26.30
CA PHE A 375 13.56 20.05 25.37
C PHE A 375 13.77 21.51 24.92
N ASP A 376 12.84 22.42 25.24
CA ASP A 376 12.79 23.80 24.76
C ASP A 376 13.98 24.67 25.22
N ILE A 377 15.11 24.62 24.51
CA ILE A 377 16.32 25.41 24.83
C ILE A 377 16.09 26.92 24.72
N ALA A 378 15.03 27.35 24.04
CA ALA A 378 14.67 28.76 23.89
C ALA A 378 13.93 29.33 25.12
N ALA A 379 13.62 28.50 26.12
CA ALA A 379 12.90 28.89 27.34
C ALA A 379 11.55 29.59 27.08
N ALA A 380 10.85 29.20 26.02
CA ALA A 380 9.56 29.76 25.64
C ALA A 380 8.40 29.19 26.48
N TRP A 381 8.48 27.91 26.85
CA TRP A 381 7.48 27.21 27.65
C TRP A 381 7.66 27.31 29.17
N PRO A 382 8.88 27.29 29.73
CA PRO A 382 9.10 27.47 31.16
C PRO A 382 8.46 28.76 31.71
N PRO A 383 8.12 28.79 33.01
CA PRO A 383 7.68 30.01 33.67
C PRO A 383 8.79 31.08 33.63
N GLU A 384 8.43 32.36 33.73
CA GLU A 384 9.44 33.45 33.69
C GLU A 384 10.42 33.37 34.86
N GLU A 385 10.03 32.70 35.95
CA GLU A 385 10.83 32.51 37.15
C GLU A 385 11.71 31.24 37.12
N ALA A 386 11.76 30.51 35.99
CA ALA A 386 12.66 29.35 35.85
C ALA A 386 14.13 29.79 35.96
N GLU A 387 14.92 29.05 36.74
CA GLU A 387 16.35 29.31 36.94
C GLU A 387 17.19 28.50 35.95
N ASP A 388 18.41 28.94 35.61
CA ASP A 388 19.29 28.22 34.67
C ASP A 388 19.58 26.78 35.16
N GLU A 389 19.63 26.57 36.48
CA GLU A 389 19.82 25.25 37.11
C GLU A 389 18.61 24.30 36.90
N ASP A 390 17.46 24.82 36.46
CA ASP A 390 16.29 24.00 36.12
C ASP A 390 16.45 23.28 34.78
N TYR A 391 17.42 23.69 33.95
CA TYR A 391 17.79 23.02 32.70
C TYR A 391 19.05 22.17 32.91
N ASP A 392 18.92 20.86 32.67
CA ASP A 392 20.03 19.93 32.72
C ASP A 392 20.71 19.84 31.35
N GLU A 393 21.91 20.42 31.24
CA GLU A 393 22.70 20.42 30.01
C GLU A 393 23.07 19.02 29.54
N ASP A 394 23.24 18.05 30.47
CA ASP A 394 23.64 16.69 30.12
C ASP A 394 22.49 15.90 29.46
N SER A 395 21.27 16.05 29.97
CA SER A 395 20.07 15.43 29.37
C SER A 395 19.37 16.33 28.33
N GLY A 396 19.82 17.58 28.18
CA GLY A 396 19.29 18.54 27.23
C GLY A 396 17.87 19.00 27.53
N ARG A 397 17.43 19.01 28.80
CA ARG A 397 16.03 19.30 29.14
C ARG A 397 15.81 20.00 30.49
N TYR A 398 14.64 20.62 30.64
CA TYR A 398 14.15 21.08 31.93
C TYR A 398 13.73 19.93 32.86
N LEU A 399 14.07 20.05 34.14
CA LEU A 399 13.76 19.08 35.19
C LEU A 399 12.36 19.25 35.78
N LYS A 400 11.80 20.47 35.70
CA LYS A 400 10.46 20.80 36.18
C LYS A 400 9.44 20.71 35.03
N ASN A 401 8.19 20.35 35.38
CA ASN A 401 7.09 20.14 34.43
C ASN A 401 6.01 21.24 34.49
N ASP A 402 6.33 22.40 35.03
CA ASP A 402 5.43 23.54 35.26
C ASP A 402 5.33 24.49 34.04
N PHE A 403 5.32 23.92 32.84
CA PHE A 403 5.26 24.66 31.59
C PHE A 403 3.93 25.38 31.36
N ARG A 404 3.99 26.55 30.70
CA ARG A 404 2.81 27.34 30.32
C ARG A 404 1.83 26.53 29.46
N VAL A 405 0.53 26.69 29.70
CA VAL A 405 -0.54 26.05 28.93
C VAL A 405 -1.21 27.07 28.01
N ILE A 406 -1.18 26.81 26.70
CA ILE A 406 -1.78 27.69 25.69
C ILE A 406 -3.25 27.31 25.48
N THR A 407 -4.13 28.31 25.47
CA THR A 407 -5.59 28.10 25.33
C THR A 407 -6.18 28.78 24.09
N GLU A 408 -5.50 29.79 23.59
CA GLU A 408 -5.86 30.59 22.42
C GLU A 408 -5.90 29.73 21.16
N ARG A 409 -6.98 29.88 20.38
CA ARG A 409 -7.16 29.21 19.08
C ARG A 409 -7.18 30.22 17.96
N GLU A 410 -6.73 29.79 16.79
CA GLU A 410 -6.85 30.56 15.56
C GLU A 410 -8.32 30.89 15.29
N PRO A 411 -8.67 32.17 15.08
CA PRO A 411 -10.03 32.59 14.76
C PRO A 411 -10.52 31.97 13.45
N GLU A 412 -11.69 31.34 13.49
CA GLU A 412 -12.33 30.70 12.33
C GLU A 412 -13.67 31.38 11.95
N GLU A 413 -13.96 32.55 12.53
CA GLU A 413 -15.14 33.32 12.18
C GLU A 413 -15.09 33.79 10.72
N GLY A 414 -16.28 33.96 10.11
CA GLY A 414 -16.38 34.42 8.73
C GLY A 414 -16.09 33.35 7.68
N GLN A 415 -16.16 32.05 8.03
CA GLN A 415 -16.01 30.97 7.07
C GLN A 415 -16.93 31.17 5.85
N VAL A 416 -16.31 31.26 4.68
CA VAL A 416 -17.03 31.31 3.40
C VAL A 416 -17.44 29.90 2.98
N GLN A 417 -18.72 29.74 2.65
CA GLN A 417 -19.28 28.48 2.19
C GLN A 417 -18.60 28.00 0.90
N TYR A 418 -18.32 26.69 0.82
CA TYR A 418 -17.80 26.05 -0.38
C TYR A 418 -18.79 26.18 -1.56
N SER A 419 -18.40 26.90 -2.61
CA SER A 419 -19.20 27.16 -3.81
C SER A 419 -18.33 27.37 -5.05
N PRO A 420 -18.86 27.18 -6.28
CA PRO A 420 -18.12 27.48 -7.51
C PRO A 420 -17.61 28.92 -7.59
N GLU A 421 -18.37 29.88 -7.05
CA GLU A 421 -17.98 31.29 -6.97
C GLU A 421 -16.78 31.49 -6.05
N SER A 422 -16.84 30.93 -4.83
CA SER A 422 -15.74 30.99 -3.86
C SER A 422 -14.46 30.34 -4.39
N ILE A 423 -14.58 29.21 -5.10
CA ILE A 423 -13.46 28.53 -5.77
C ILE A 423 -12.84 29.43 -6.85
N GLY A 424 -13.66 30.14 -7.63
CA GLY A 424 -13.19 31.07 -8.66
C GLY A 424 -12.41 32.24 -8.09
N ILE A 425 -12.91 32.86 -7.01
CA ILE A 425 -12.21 33.94 -6.29
C ILE A 425 -10.91 33.40 -5.68
N GLY A 426 -10.98 32.23 -5.04
CA GLY A 426 -9.85 31.57 -4.39
C GLY A 426 -8.72 31.23 -5.35
N LYS A 427 -9.05 30.80 -6.57
CA LYS A 427 -8.07 30.57 -7.64
C LYS A 427 -7.28 31.83 -7.96
N VAL A 428 -7.97 32.96 -8.15
CA VAL A 428 -7.33 34.25 -8.48
C VAL A 428 -6.44 34.73 -7.33
N ALA A 429 -6.88 34.55 -6.08
CA ALA A 429 -6.07 34.90 -4.91
C ALA A 429 -4.85 33.98 -4.75
N PHE A 430 -5.01 32.67 -4.99
CA PHE A 430 -3.92 31.69 -4.98
C PHE A 430 -2.88 31.98 -6.06
N GLU A 431 -3.32 32.34 -7.27
CA GLU A 431 -2.42 32.67 -8.39
C GLU A 431 -1.48 33.83 -8.07
N LYS A 432 -1.93 34.81 -7.28
CA LYS A 432 -1.16 36.00 -6.90
C LYS A 432 -0.12 35.75 -5.83
N SER A 433 -0.36 34.80 -4.92
CA SER A 433 0.41 34.70 -3.66
C SER A 433 1.02 33.33 -3.38
N CYS A 434 0.64 32.27 -4.11
CA CYS A 434 1.01 30.90 -3.77
C CYS A 434 1.77 30.14 -4.88
N THR A 435 1.68 30.60 -6.12
CA THR A 435 2.15 29.87 -7.32
C THR A 435 3.67 29.75 -7.42
N GLU A 436 4.41 30.69 -6.86
CA GLU A 436 5.89 30.66 -6.84
C GLU A 436 6.44 29.36 -6.23
N CYS A 437 5.76 28.84 -5.21
CA CYS A 437 6.13 27.60 -4.51
C CYS A 437 5.25 26.41 -4.91
N HIS A 438 3.93 26.60 -5.01
CA HIS A 438 3.00 25.48 -5.22
C HIS A 438 2.74 25.16 -6.69
N GLY A 439 3.14 26.03 -7.63
CA GLY A 439 2.81 25.94 -9.05
C GLY A 439 1.33 26.25 -9.32
N HIS A 440 0.99 26.48 -10.60
CA HIS A 440 -0.37 26.84 -11.01
C HIS A 440 -1.43 25.77 -10.70
N SER A 441 -1.04 24.49 -10.74
CA SER A 441 -1.93 23.37 -10.44
C SER A 441 -1.84 22.87 -9.00
N GLY A 442 -1.05 23.53 -8.14
CA GLY A 442 -0.84 23.10 -6.76
C GLY A 442 -0.07 21.78 -6.61
N ARG A 443 0.71 21.35 -7.62
CA ARG A 443 1.49 20.10 -7.55
C ARG A 443 2.79 20.22 -6.76
N GLY A 444 3.15 21.44 -6.36
CA GLY A 444 4.37 21.71 -5.62
C GLY A 444 5.61 21.82 -6.50
N ASN A 445 5.44 22.07 -7.80
CA ASN A 445 6.51 22.45 -8.70
C ASN A 445 6.90 23.91 -8.43
N ILE A 446 8.14 24.12 -7.99
CA ILE A 446 8.66 25.44 -7.62
C ILE A 446 8.93 26.22 -8.91
N MET A 447 8.34 27.39 -9.05
CA MET A 447 8.48 28.25 -10.23
C MET A 447 9.44 29.42 -10.00
N SER A 448 9.80 29.69 -8.74
CA SER A 448 10.65 30.83 -8.37
C SER A 448 12.14 30.63 -8.64
N GLY A 449 12.58 29.40 -8.95
CA GLY A 449 14.00 29.05 -9.05
C GLY A 449 14.75 29.08 -7.71
N LYS A 450 14.04 29.22 -6.57
CA LYS A 450 14.64 29.24 -5.23
C LYS A 450 14.52 27.88 -4.56
N GLN A 451 15.65 27.39 -4.08
CA GLN A 451 15.67 26.26 -3.16
C GLN A 451 14.95 26.62 -1.85
N LEU A 452 14.01 25.76 -1.45
CA LEU A 452 13.27 25.89 -0.21
C LEU A 452 13.90 25.00 0.86
N ALA A 453 14.22 25.57 2.02
CA ALA A 453 14.75 24.86 3.16
C ALA A 453 13.97 25.24 4.43
N ASP A 454 13.88 24.32 5.38
CA ASP A 454 13.42 24.69 6.73
C ASP A 454 14.48 25.52 7.46
N ASP A 455 14.12 26.00 8.66
CA ASP A 455 14.99 26.86 9.48
C ASP A 455 16.29 26.14 9.92
N TRP A 456 16.36 24.82 9.79
CA TRP A 456 17.55 23.99 10.03
C TRP A 456 18.37 23.71 8.77
N GLY A 457 17.98 24.29 7.63
CA GLY A 457 18.66 24.11 6.35
C GLY A 457 18.31 22.82 5.62
N ASN A 458 17.39 21.99 6.14
CA ASN A 458 16.96 20.79 5.43
C ASN A 458 16.08 21.16 4.26
N ARG A 459 16.30 20.53 3.10
CA ARG A 459 15.46 20.71 1.92
C ARG A 459 13.99 20.37 2.23
N VAL A 460 13.07 21.25 1.85
CA VAL A 460 11.62 21.03 1.98
C VAL A 460 10.91 21.27 0.65
N TRP A 461 10.07 20.31 0.26
CA TRP A 461 9.21 20.44 -0.90
C TRP A 461 7.79 20.84 -0.51
N PRO A 462 7.17 21.79 -1.26
CA PRO A 462 5.75 22.06 -1.15
C PRO A 462 4.96 20.77 -1.42
N ARG A 463 3.91 20.57 -0.63
CA ARG A 463 3.07 19.40 -0.77
C ARG A 463 2.29 19.47 -2.08
N ASN A 464 2.12 18.31 -2.72
CA ASN A 464 1.20 18.17 -3.84
C ASN A 464 -0.24 18.25 -3.33
N LEU A 465 -0.88 19.39 -3.56
CA LEU A 465 -2.24 19.70 -3.14
C LEU A 465 -3.28 18.90 -3.94
N THR A 466 -2.92 18.20 -5.01
CA THR A 466 -3.87 17.30 -5.69
C THR A 466 -4.00 15.95 -4.99
N LYS A 467 -3.11 15.62 -4.02
CA LYS A 467 -3.03 14.32 -3.34
C LYS A 467 -3.41 14.42 -1.86
N PRO A 468 -4.71 14.40 -1.51
CA PRO A 468 -5.17 14.65 -0.14
C PRO A 468 -4.70 13.63 0.90
N TRP A 469 -4.35 12.40 0.51
CA TRP A 469 -3.77 11.40 1.41
C TRP A 469 -2.38 11.78 1.93
N THR A 470 -1.75 12.82 1.37
CA THR A 470 -0.47 13.35 1.86
C THR A 470 -0.65 14.51 2.85
N TRP A 471 -1.87 15.00 3.05
CA TRP A 471 -2.17 16.23 3.79
C TRP A 471 -2.18 16.05 5.31
N ARG A 472 -1.00 16.12 5.90
CA ARG A 472 -0.73 15.99 7.34
C ARG A 472 -1.57 16.93 8.21
N ALA A 473 -2.26 16.37 9.21
CA ALA A 473 -3.13 17.06 10.16
C ALA A 473 -4.21 17.97 9.53
N THR A 474 -4.44 17.85 8.21
CA THR A 474 -5.29 18.76 7.44
C THR A 474 -6.47 18.01 6.83
N ASN A 475 -6.21 16.88 6.16
CA ASN A 475 -7.28 16.04 5.65
C ASN A 475 -8.04 15.39 6.81
N PHE A 476 -9.35 15.63 6.89
CA PHE A 476 -10.20 15.09 7.94
C PHE A 476 -11.21 14.11 7.37
N THR A 477 -11.14 12.87 7.82
CA THR A 477 -12.11 11.83 7.51
C THR A 477 -12.62 11.20 8.79
N SER A 478 -13.94 11.21 8.97
CA SER A 478 -14.62 10.56 10.08
C SER A 478 -15.86 9.82 9.57
N GLY A 479 -16.50 9.01 10.41
CA GLY A 479 -17.79 8.38 10.11
C GLY A 479 -18.98 9.36 9.96
N LYS A 480 -18.73 10.68 9.99
CA LYS A 480 -19.72 11.74 9.80
C LYS A 480 -20.09 11.93 8.32
N ALA A 481 -21.10 12.75 8.07
CA ALA A 481 -21.56 13.07 6.72
C ALA A 481 -20.43 13.69 5.86
N PRO A 482 -20.35 13.39 4.55
CA PRO A 482 -19.31 13.91 3.66
C PRO A 482 -19.17 15.44 3.66
N ALA A 483 -20.27 16.16 3.86
CA ALA A 483 -20.27 17.61 3.97
C ALA A 483 -19.54 18.10 5.23
N GLU A 484 -19.72 17.44 6.38
CA GLU A 484 -19.03 17.81 7.61
C GLU A 484 -17.52 17.57 7.50
N ASN A 485 -17.12 16.44 6.90
CA ASN A 485 -15.71 16.15 6.64
C ASN A 485 -15.07 17.20 5.71
N ARG A 486 -15.82 17.66 4.69
CA ARG A 486 -15.40 18.77 3.82
C ARG A 486 -15.16 20.04 4.61
N GLU A 487 -16.16 20.51 5.37
CA GLU A 487 -16.05 21.79 6.05
C GLU A 487 -14.92 21.78 7.08
N GLN A 488 -14.72 20.67 7.80
CA GLN A 488 -13.59 20.55 8.73
C GLN A 488 -12.23 20.58 8.00
N THR A 489 -12.11 19.89 6.86
CA THR A 489 -10.89 19.92 6.06
C THR A 489 -10.58 21.35 5.57
N ILE A 490 -11.60 22.09 5.13
CA ILE A 490 -11.45 23.49 4.70
C ILE A 490 -11.00 24.38 5.86
N ARG A 491 -11.56 24.22 7.07
CA ARG A 491 -11.08 24.92 8.28
C ARG A 491 -9.61 24.63 8.54
N ASN A 492 -9.21 23.36 8.48
CA ASN A 492 -7.82 22.97 8.72
C ASN A 492 -6.86 23.60 7.68
N ILE A 493 -7.26 23.65 6.40
CA ILE A 493 -6.49 24.33 5.33
C ILE A 493 -6.38 25.83 5.64
N TYR A 494 -7.50 26.47 5.99
CA TYR A 494 -7.52 27.87 6.40
C TYR A 494 -6.56 28.12 7.58
N SER A 495 -6.58 27.28 8.62
CA SER A 495 -5.66 27.42 9.74
C SER A 495 -4.19 27.29 9.31
N ARG A 496 -3.86 26.36 8.40
CA ARG A 496 -2.48 26.24 7.87
C ARG A 496 -2.05 27.50 7.12
N LEU A 497 -2.96 28.11 6.37
CA LEU A 497 -2.70 29.32 5.60
C LEU A 497 -2.54 30.55 6.51
N SER A 498 -3.43 30.70 7.51
CA SER A 498 -3.44 31.85 8.41
C SER A 498 -2.30 31.84 9.44
N ILE A 499 -2.01 30.66 10.01
CA ILE A 499 -0.91 30.48 10.98
C ILE A 499 0.44 30.38 10.27
N GLY A 500 0.45 29.93 9.02
CA GLY A 500 1.65 29.44 8.35
C GLY A 500 2.06 28.06 8.87
N ILE A 501 3.23 27.61 8.45
CA ILE A 501 3.85 26.37 8.95
C ILE A 501 5.20 26.77 9.56
N PRO A 502 5.26 27.03 10.89
CA PRO A 502 6.48 27.46 11.56
C PRO A 502 7.65 26.50 11.33
N GLY A 503 8.86 27.05 11.21
CA GLY A 503 10.04 26.27 10.85
C GLY A 503 10.05 25.84 9.38
N THR A 504 9.32 26.52 8.48
CA THR A 504 9.36 26.27 7.03
C THR A 504 9.16 27.56 6.24
N PRO A 505 9.48 27.58 4.94
CA PRO A 505 9.24 28.74 4.07
C PRO A 505 7.78 29.10 3.84
N MET A 506 6.80 28.32 4.35
CA MET A 506 5.38 28.63 4.21
C MET A 506 4.98 29.68 5.26
N PRO A 507 4.79 30.95 4.85
CA PRO A 507 4.60 32.05 5.78
C PRO A 507 3.20 32.03 6.39
N ALA A 508 3.05 32.73 7.51
CA ALA A 508 1.74 33.11 8.01
C ALA A 508 1.18 34.23 7.12
N HIS A 509 0.04 34.00 6.49
CA HIS A 509 -0.68 35.09 5.82
C HIS A 509 -1.50 35.83 6.88
N ARG A 510 -0.88 36.82 7.54
CA ARG A 510 -1.53 37.72 8.51
C ARG A 510 -0.84 39.07 8.54
N ALA A 511 -1.58 40.18 8.44
CA ALA A 511 -1.06 41.48 8.85
C ALA A 511 -0.98 41.55 10.39
N THR A 512 0.22 41.70 10.94
CA THR A 512 0.44 41.80 12.39
C THR A 512 0.95 43.15 12.86
N GLU A 513 1.36 44.03 11.94
CA GLU A 513 1.97 45.33 12.29
C GLU A 513 1.30 46.47 11.52
N GLU A 514 1.18 47.62 12.19
CA GLU A 514 0.61 48.83 11.61
C GLU A 514 1.52 49.35 10.48
N GLY A 515 1.04 49.26 9.23
CA GLY A 515 1.79 49.63 8.02
C GLY A 515 2.22 48.46 7.13
N ASN A 516 2.17 47.22 7.64
CA ASN A 516 2.46 46.02 6.86
C ASN A 516 1.18 45.47 6.24
N LYS A 517 1.13 45.32 4.91
CA LYS A 517 -0.07 44.80 4.23
C LYS A 517 0.03 43.29 4.15
N ASP A 518 -0.98 42.61 4.69
CA ASP A 518 -1.19 41.19 4.43
C ASP A 518 -1.28 40.97 2.91
N PRO A 519 -0.48 40.06 2.33
CA PRO A 519 -0.63 39.73 0.92
C PRO A 519 -1.98 39.05 0.64
N VAL A 520 -2.70 38.54 1.66
CA VAL A 520 -3.97 37.82 1.49
C VAL A 520 -4.98 38.24 2.57
N SER A 521 -6.10 38.86 2.18
CA SER A 521 -7.15 39.26 3.13
C SER A 521 -7.79 38.06 3.86
N LEU A 522 -8.40 38.28 5.03
CA LEU A 522 -9.04 37.21 5.80
C LEU A 522 -10.14 36.48 5.01
N GLU A 523 -10.92 37.20 4.20
CA GLU A 523 -11.92 36.62 3.32
C GLU A 523 -11.27 35.81 2.18
N ASP A 524 -10.22 36.37 1.55
CA ASP A 524 -9.47 35.66 0.50
C ASP A 524 -8.85 34.35 0.99
N ARG A 525 -8.44 34.26 2.26
CA ARG A 525 -7.93 33.01 2.85
C ARG A 525 -8.97 31.90 2.84
N TRP A 526 -10.23 32.21 3.12
CA TRP A 526 -11.33 31.23 3.03
C TRP A 526 -11.62 30.82 1.59
N HIS A 527 -11.56 31.76 0.65
CA HIS A 527 -11.67 31.47 -0.77
C HIS A 527 -10.52 30.56 -1.25
N ILE A 528 -9.27 30.85 -0.87
CA ILE A 528 -8.11 30.00 -1.16
C ILE A 528 -8.30 28.61 -0.54
N ALA A 529 -8.75 28.50 0.71
CA ALA A 529 -8.98 27.20 1.34
C ALA A 529 -10.02 26.36 0.57
N ASN A 530 -11.10 27.00 0.10
CA ASN A 530 -12.09 26.37 -0.77
C ASN A 530 -11.47 25.93 -2.12
N TYR A 531 -10.64 26.76 -2.72
CA TYR A 531 -9.92 26.43 -3.96
C TYR A 531 -8.94 25.27 -3.77
N VAL A 532 -8.10 25.29 -2.74
CA VAL A 532 -7.16 24.21 -2.41
C VAL A 532 -7.91 22.90 -2.16
N TYR A 533 -9.03 22.94 -1.43
CA TYR A 533 -9.89 21.76 -1.27
C TYR A 533 -10.41 21.22 -2.61
N SER A 534 -10.67 22.09 -3.58
CA SER A 534 -11.14 21.71 -4.92
C SER A 534 -10.06 21.09 -5.82
N LEU A 535 -8.77 21.31 -5.53
CA LEU A 535 -7.65 20.77 -6.31
C LEU A 535 -7.46 19.26 -6.18
N ARG A 536 -8.05 18.63 -5.17
CA ARG A 536 -7.90 17.19 -4.89
C ARG A 536 -8.35 16.35 -6.09
N ASP A 537 -7.48 15.43 -6.52
CA ASP A 537 -7.82 14.46 -7.54
C ASP A 537 -8.71 13.36 -6.95
N ASN A 538 -10.01 13.45 -7.24
CA ASN A 538 -10.99 12.44 -6.89
C ASN A 538 -11.38 11.56 -8.09
N THR A 539 -10.74 11.76 -9.25
CA THR A 539 -11.12 11.12 -10.51
C THR A 539 -10.36 9.84 -10.76
N THR A 540 -9.12 9.75 -10.25
CA THR A 540 -8.28 8.56 -10.37
C THR A 540 -7.70 8.17 -9.02
N PRO A 541 -8.51 7.58 -8.11
CA PRO A 541 -8.01 7.18 -6.80
C PRO A 541 -6.89 6.15 -6.96
N LEU A 542 -5.98 6.15 -6.00
CA LEU A 542 -5.02 5.06 -5.84
C LEU A 542 -5.81 3.75 -5.74
N THR A 543 -5.53 2.78 -6.61
CA THR A 543 -6.36 1.57 -6.70
C THR A 543 -5.75 0.40 -5.96
N ASP A 544 -6.58 -0.33 -5.21
CA ASP A 544 -6.23 -1.67 -4.70
C ASP A 544 -6.17 -2.71 -5.83
N SER A 545 -6.80 -2.40 -6.98
CA SER A 545 -6.81 -3.27 -8.16
C SER A 545 -5.51 -3.12 -8.94
N VAL A 546 -4.74 -4.20 -8.96
CA VAL A 546 -3.51 -4.33 -9.74
C VAL A 546 -3.77 -4.64 -11.23
N VAL A 547 -4.93 -4.28 -11.80
CA VAL A 547 -5.30 -4.62 -13.20
C VAL A 547 -5.48 -3.37 -14.05
N ILE A 548 -4.60 -3.20 -15.04
CA ILE A 548 -4.65 -2.19 -16.10
C ILE A 548 -5.43 -2.76 -17.29
N ARG A 549 -6.51 -2.08 -17.67
CA ARG A 549 -7.37 -2.50 -18.80
C ARG A 549 -7.08 -1.65 -20.02
N ALA A 550 -6.58 -2.28 -21.07
CA ALA A 550 -6.35 -1.59 -22.33
C ALA A 550 -7.68 -1.41 -23.10
N ALA A 551 -7.90 -0.23 -23.67
CA ALA A 551 -9.06 0.03 -24.53
C ALA A 551 -8.72 -0.26 -26.00
N LYS A 552 -9.58 -1.05 -26.67
CA LYS A 552 -9.45 -1.37 -28.10
C LYS A 552 -9.94 -0.19 -28.93
N THR A 553 -9.22 0.16 -30.00
CA THR A 553 -9.68 1.12 -31.01
C THR A 553 -9.42 0.60 -32.43
N ALA A 554 -10.29 0.98 -33.36
CA ALA A 554 -10.09 0.73 -34.79
C ALA A 554 -9.22 1.81 -35.45
N GLU A 555 -8.97 2.93 -34.76
CA GLU A 555 -8.17 4.04 -35.25
C GLU A 555 -6.66 3.76 -35.16
N THR A 556 -5.87 4.58 -35.85
CA THR A 556 -4.42 4.54 -35.69
C THR A 556 -4.06 5.06 -34.31
N LEU A 557 -3.25 4.30 -33.56
CA LEU A 557 -2.86 4.73 -32.21
C LEU A 557 -2.07 6.05 -32.26
N PRO A 558 -2.30 6.97 -31.29
CA PRO A 558 -1.60 8.25 -31.23
C PRO A 558 -0.08 8.07 -31.26
N ASN A 559 0.60 9.01 -31.93
CA ASN A 559 2.06 9.15 -31.86
C ASN A 559 2.48 10.29 -30.92
N SER A 560 1.51 11.02 -30.37
CA SER A 560 1.67 12.11 -29.41
C SER A 560 0.87 11.82 -28.14
N ILE A 561 1.26 12.49 -27.06
CA ILE A 561 0.53 12.49 -25.79
C ILE A 561 -0.84 13.17 -25.92
N ASP A 562 -1.01 14.07 -26.89
CA ASP A 562 -2.27 14.75 -27.14
C ASP A 562 -3.14 13.92 -28.08
N GLY A 563 -4.44 13.83 -27.74
CA GLY A 563 -5.43 13.12 -28.55
C GLY A 563 -6.65 12.71 -27.74
N ASP A 564 -7.83 12.96 -28.30
CA ASP A 564 -9.12 12.65 -27.67
C ASP A 564 -9.29 11.13 -27.43
N LEU A 565 -8.55 10.29 -28.18
CA LEU A 565 -8.51 8.84 -28.00
C LEU A 565 -8.10 8.40 -26.59
N TRP A 566 -7.27 9.16 -25.87
CA TRP A 566 -6.90 8.80 -24.50
C TRP A 566 -8.08 8.86 -23.52
N SER A 567 -9.13 9.62 -23.85
CA SER A 567 -10.36 9.69 -23.04
C SER A 567 -11.16 8.39 -23.03
N SER A 568 -10.97 7.50 -24.02
CA SER A 568 -11.63 6.19 -24.06
C SER A 568 -10.92 5.13 -23.23
N ALA A 569 -9.70 5.39 -22.76
CA ALA A 569 -8.94 4.48 -21.91
C ALA A 569 -9.10 4.84 -20.42
N GLU A 570 -9.53 3.87 -19.62
CA GLU A 570 -9.64 4.02 -18.16
C GLU A 570 -8.26 4.22 -17.54
N PRO A 571 -8.07 5.20 -16.63
CA PRO A 571 -6.80 5.36 -15.93
C PRO A 571 -6.66 4.34 -14.82
N THR A 572 -5.44 3.89 -14.59
CA THR A 572 -5.09 3.07 -13.42
C THR A 572 -3.90 3.70 -12.70
N THR A 573 -4.10 4.14 -11.46
CA THR A 573 -3.02 4.73 -10.63
C THR A 573 -2.44 3.69 -9.69
N LEU A 574 -1.15 3.41 -9.83
CA LEU A 574 -0.38 2.47 -9.02
C LEU A 574 0.57 3.23 -8.10
N MET A 575 0.72 2.74 -6.86
CA MET A 575 1.70 3.29 -5.91
C MET A 575 3.12 2.96 -6.35
N LEU A 576 3.99 3.97 -6.34
CA LEU A 576 5.43 3.81 -6.47
C LEU A 576 6.04 3.71 -5.07
N VAL A 577 6.90 2.72 -4.86
CA VAL A 577 7.66 2.52 -3.63
C VAL A 577 9.14 2.59 -3.92
N PRO A 578 9.97 3.10 -3.01
CA PRO A 578 11.39 3.20 -3.27
C PRO A 578 12.05 1.82 -3.33
N ASN A 579 13.10 1.71 -4.14
CA ASN A 579 13.96 0.54 -4.16
C ASN A 579 14.91 0.55 -2.94
N ILE A 580 14.39 0.12 -1.79
CA ILE A 580 15.15 -0.10 -0.54
C ILE A 580 15.63 -1.55 -0.38
N ILE A 581 15.43 -2.38 -1.41
CA ILE A 581 15.60 -3.84 -1.29
C ILE A 581 17.03 -4.28 -1.63
N LYS A 582 17.81 -3.44 -2.31
CA LYS A 582 19.19 -3.73 -2.68
C LYS A 582 20.00 -2.46 -2.86
N GLU A 583 21.28 -2.51 -2.48
CA GLU A 583 22.19 -1.38 -2.63
C GLU A 583 22.55 -1.08 -4.11
N GLU A 584 22.71 0.21 -4.48
CA GLU A 584 22.50 1.40 -3.63
C GLU A 584 21.00 1.69 -3.43
N ARG A 585 20.60 2.00 -2.17
CA ARG A 585 19.20 2.18 -1.74
C ARG A 585 18.71 3.62 -1.87
N LEU A 586 17.42 3.80 -2.12
CA LEU A 586 16.72 5.09 -2.07
C LEU A 586 15.78 5.10 -0.87
N PHE A 587 15.95 5.99 0.11
CA PHE A 587 15.07 6.04 1.30
C PHE A 587 14.05 7.17 1.27
N THR A 588 14.29 8.21 0.47
CA THR A 588 13.50 9.45 0.49
C THR A 588 12.97 9.78 -0.91
N PRO A 589 12.12 8.93 -1.50
CA PRO A 589 11.55 9.21 -2.82
C PRO A 589 10.59 10.41 -2.77
N LEU A 590 10.56 11.19 -3.85
CA LEU A 590 9.62 12.32 -4.00
C LEU A 590 8.39 11.95 -4.84
N ASN A 591 8.53 11.01 -5.76
CA ASN A 591 7.47 10.51 -6.63
C ASN A 591 6.85 9.23 -6.02
N ASP A 592 5.52 9.22 -5.87
CA ASP A 592 4.80 8.21 -5.06
C ASP A 592 3.72 7.45 -5.84
N ALA A 593 3.46 7.80 -7.10
CA ALA A 593 2.46 7.14 -7.92
C ALA A 593 2.70 7.33 -9.42
N VAL A 594 2.26 6.35 -10.20
CA VAL A 594 2.18 6.42 -11.67
C VAL A 594 0.76 6.09 -12.13
N THR A 595 0.19 6.93 -12.97
CA THR A 595 -1.10 6.70 -13.63
C THR A 595 -0.85 6.19 -15.04
N VAL A 596 -1.55 5.12 -15.42
CA VAL A 596 -1.37 4.44 -16.70
C VAL A 596 -2.68 4.40 -17.46
N ARG A 597 -2.64 4.74 -18.74
CA ARG A 597 -3.69 4.44 -19.73
C ARG A 597 -3.10 3.55 -20.80
N ALA A 598 -3.86 2.56 -21.23
CA ALA A 598 -3.45 1.65 -22.30
C ALA A 598 -4.46 1.67 -23.45
N LEU A 599 -3.96 1.85 -24.66
CA LEU A 599 -4.72 1.72 -25.91
C LEU A 599 -4.10 0.63 -26.76
N TYR A 600 -4.93 -0.11 -27.51
CA TYR A 600 -4.42 -1.08 -28.46
C TYR A 600 -5.33 -1.20 -29.69
N ASN A 601 -4.75 -1.65 -30.79
CA ASN A 601 -5.48 -2.06 -32.00
C ASN A 601 -4.94 -3.42 -32.46
N ASP A 602 -5.21 -3.87 -33.69
CA ASP A 602 -4.76 -5.18 -34.16
C ASP A 602 -3.24 -5.29 -34.37
N ARG A 603 -2.51 -4.16 -34.40
CA ARG A 603 -1.08 -4.11 -34.73
C ARG A 603 -0.22 -3.63 -33.58
N ASP A 604 -0.67 -2.60 -32.88
CA ASP A 604 0.13 -1.82 -31.93
C ASP A 604 -0.55 -1.77 -30.55
N ILE A 605 0.28 -1.49 -29.56
CA ILE A 605 -0.13 -1.13 -28.21
C ILE A 605 0.58 0.17 -27.82
N ALA A 606 -0.12 1.04 -27.12
CA ALA A 606 0.39 2.30 -26.63
C ALA A 606 0.03 2.47 -25.14
N LEU A 607 1.00 2.90 -24.36
CA LEU A 607 0.87 3.24 -22.96
C LEU A 607 1.11 4.74 -22.78
N LEU A 608 0.20 5.43 -22.13
CA LEU A 608 0.43 6.78 -21.63
C LEU A 608 0.65 6.70 -20.12
N LEU A 609 1.84 7.10 -19.69
CA LEU A 609 2.24 7.17 -18.30
C LEU A 609 2.17 8.62 -17.83
N GLU A 610 1.60 8.84 -16.67
CA GLU A 610 1.58 10.14 -16.01
C GLU A 610 2.13 9.98 -14.59
N PHE A 611 3.14 10.75 -14.24
CA PHE A 611 3.67 10.79 -12.87
C PHE A 611 3.92 12.25 -12.50
N ASP A 612 3.56 12.59 -11.26
CA ASP A 612 3.81 13.93 -10.75
C ASP A 612 5.30 14.01 -10.40
N ASP A 613 5.98 14.97 -11.00
CA ASP A 613 7.40 15.26 -10.79
C ASP A 613 7.52 16.77 -10.59
N ARG A 614 8.10 17.19 -9.47
CA ARG A 614 8.11 18.61 -9.08
C ARG A 614 9.05 19.43 -9.94
N THR A 615 9.94 18.77 -10.68
CA THR A 615 10.96 19.40 -11.51
C THR A 615 10.90 18.87 -12.92
N ASP A 616 11.42 19.67 -13.84
CA ASP A 616 11.79 19.20 -15.16
C ASP A 616 13.27 18.87 -15.09
N SER A 617 13.62 17.70 -14.55
CA SER A 617 14.98 17.39 -14.14
C SER A 617 15.93 17.14 -15.33
N ARG A 618 15.69 17.76 -16.50
CA ARG A 618 16.64 17.76 -17.61
C ARG A 618 17.85 18.62 -17.24
N PRO A 619 19.09 18.07 -17.21
CA PRO A 619 20.28 18.87 -16.94
C PRO A 619 20.36 20.09 -17.86
N GLY A 620 20.65 21.26 -17.27
CA GLY A 620 20.67 22.54 -17.96
C GLY A 620 19.32 23.28 -18.01
N GLU A 621 18.22 22.69 -17.52
CA GLU A 621 16.97 23.42 -17.32
C GLU A 621 17.14 24.41 -16.16
N GLU A 622 16.86 25.69 -16.41
CA GLU A 622 17.24 26.81 -15.53
C GLU A 622 16.64 26.69 -14.13
N VAL A 623 15.35 26.35 -14.03
CA VAL A 623 14.65 26.28 -12.74
C VAL A 623 15.15 25.09 -11.93
N SER A 624 15.23 23.91 -12.54
CA SER A 624 15.63 22.66 -11.90
C SER A 624 17.10 22.70 -11.46
N VAL A 625 17.98 23.32 -12.26
CA VAL A 625 19.37 23.60 -11.85
C VAL A 625 19.41 24.58 -10.68
N GLY A 626 18.61 25.66 -10.72
CA GLY A 626 18.58 26.67 -9.65
C GLY A 626 18.05 26.15 -8.31
N ILE A 627 17.24 25.10 -8.33
CA ILE A 627 16.69 24.46 -7.12
C ILE A 627 17.33 23.10 -6.85
N GLN A 628 18.39 22.69 -7.52
CA GLN A 628 19.03 21.39 -7.26
C GLN A 628 19.62 21.37 -5.84
N ASP A 629 19.48 20.24 -5.13
CA ASP A 629 20.19 20.07 -3.87
C ASP A 629 21.69 19.95 -4.14
N GLU A 630 22.51 20.80 -3.53
CA GLU A 630 23.97 20.83 -3.73
C GLU A 630 24.67 19.51 -3.36
N ASN A 631 24.04 18.69 -2.52
CA ASN A 631 24.56 17.37 -2.13
C ASN A 631 24.19 16.26 -3.12
N LEU A 632 23.35 16.55 -4.11
CA LEU A 632 22.85 15.59 -5.09
C LEU A 632 23.25 16.02 -6.51
N GLU A 633 23.70 15.05 -7.29
CA GLU A 633 23.93 15.26 -8.72
C GLU A 633 22.59 15.23 -9.47
N LEU A 634 22.33 16.25 -10.29
CA LEU A 634 21.14 16.30 -11.15
C LEU A 634 21.30 15.32 -12.32
N TYR A 635 20.39 14.33 -12.38
CA TYR A 635 20.25 13.44 -13.53
C TYR A 635 19.00 13.77 -14.33
N SER A 636 18.89 13.24 -15.55
CA SER A 636 17.66 13.31 -16.34
C SER A 636 16.57 12.40 -15.76
N ASP A 637 15.34 12.91 -15.69
CA ASP A 637 14.18 12.07 -15.34
C ASP A 637 14.06 10.88 -16.30
N ALA A 638 13.56 9.78 -15.75
CA ALA A 638 13.32 8.58 -16.53
C ALA A 638 12.12 7.77 -16.04
N VAL A 639 11.56 6.97 -16.94
CA VAL A 639 10.53 5.99 -16.61
C VAL A 639 10.76 4.72 -17.39
N ALA A 640 10.47 3.58 -16.78
CA ALA A 640 10.53 2.28 -17.42
C ALA A 640 9.23 1.50 -17.21
N VAL A 641 8.83 0.77 -18.26
CA VAL A 641 7.81 -0.28 -18.17
C VAL A 641 8.48 -1.62 -18.39
N GLN A 642 8.27 -2.56 -17.48
CA GLN A 642 8.87 -3.88 -17.54
C GLN A 642 7.83 -4.95 -17.83
N PHE A 643 8.20 -5.88 -18.69
CA PHE A 643 7.47 -7.11 -18.99
C PHE A 643 8.38 -8.33 -18.83
N PRO A 644 7.86 -9.50 -18.43
CA PRO A 644 8.59 -10.75 -18.59
C PRO A 644 8.81 -11.07 -20.07
N LYS A 645 9.86 -11.83 -20.39
CA LYS A 645 9.93 -12.53 -21.68
C LYS A 645 8.84 -13.59 -21.78
N GLU A 646 8.46 -14.00 -23.01
CA GLU A 646 7.32 -14.89 -23.25
C GLU A 646 7.47 -16.25 -22.53
N ASP A 647 8.70 -16.76 -22.40
CA ASP A 647 9.05 -17.99 -21.67
C ASP A 647 9.34 -17.75 -20.18
N GLY A 648 9.38 -16.49 -19.74
CA GLY A 648 9.67 -16.07 -18.38
C GLY A 648 8.45 -16.01 -17.47
N TYR A 649 7.24 -16.32 -17.95
CA TYR A 649 6.03 -16.30 -17.12
C TYR A 649 4.97 -17.33 -17.53
N GLU A 650 4.20 -17.78 -16.55
CA GLU A 650 3.03 -18.63 -16.75
C GLU A 650 1.84 -18.04 -15.97
N SER A 651 0.66 -17.96 -16.60
CA SER A 651 -0.55 -17.46 -15.93
C SER A 651 -1.50 -18.57 -15.48
N LYS A 652 -1.31 -19.80 -15.97
CA LYS A 652 -2.14 -21.00 -15.69
C LYS A 652 -1.30 -22.27 -15.90
N PRO A 653 -1.49 -23.35 -15.10
CA PRO A 653 -2.44 -23.46 -13.98
C PRO A 653 -1.96 -22.79 -12.69
N VAL A 654 -0.65 -22.53 -12.57
CA VAL A 654 -0.02 -21.82 -11.45
C VAL A 654 0.63 -20.55 -12.01
N VAL A 655 0.50 -19.43 -11.30
CA VAL A 655 1.12 -18.17 -11.70
C VAL A 655 2.62 -18.23 -11.40
N VAL A 656 3.45 -18.08 -12.43
CA VAL A 656 4.89 -17.91 -12.33
C VAL A 656 5.24 -16.56 -12.93
N LYS A 657 5.93 -15.71 -12.15
CA LYS A 657 6.39 -14.39 -12.58
C LYS A 657 7.87 -14.24 -12.21
N PRO A 658 8.68 -13.53 -13.03
CA PRO A 658 10.04 -13.19 -12.64
C PRO A 658 10.05 -12.36 -11.35
N LEU A 659 11.22 -12.14 -10.76
CA LEU A 659 11.36 -11.04 -9.81
C LEU A 659 11.03 -9.73 -10.53
N TYR A 660 10.18 -8.88 -9.94
CA TYR A 660 9.83 -7.58 -10.53
C TYR A 660 11.03 -6.62 -10.58
N ARG A 661 12.13 -6.94 -9.89
CA ARG A 661 13.41 -6.23 -9.99
C ARG A 661 14.29 -6.86 -11.06
N HIS A 662 13.96 -6.63 -12.34
CA HIS A 662 14.81 -7.04 -13.46
C HIS A 662 14.93 -8.55 -13.71
N GLY A 663 13.97 -9.34 -13.24
CA GLY A 663 13.92 -10.78 -13.47
C GLY A 663 14.93 -11.59 -12.66
N ASP A 664 15.27 -12.78 -13.16
CA ASP A 664 16.31 -13.65 -12.62
C ASP A 664 17.00 -14.43 -13.76
N LYS A 665 17.98 -15.28 -13.43
CA LYS A 665 18.76 -16.01 -14.46
C LYS A 665 17.91 -16.91 -15.37
N ARG A 666 16.74 -17.37 -14.92
CA ARG A 666 15.82 -18.25 -15.65
C ARG A 666 14.63 -17.49 -16.24
N HIS A 667 14.17 -16.44 -15.58
CA HIS A 667 13.02 -15.65 -16.01
C HIS A 667 13.49 -14.22 -16.32
N HIS A 668 13.78 -13.95 -17.60
CA HIS A 668 14.30 -12.66 -18.04
C HIS A 668 13.18 -11.65 -18.22
N THR A 669 13.53 -10.36 -18.21
CA THR A 669 12.60 -9.27 -18.48
C THR A 669 13.08 -8.39 -19.63
N THR A 670 12.12 -7.76 -20.30
CA THR A 670 12.34 -6.68 -21.27
C THR A 670 11.76 -5.40 -20.68
N MET A 671 12.50 -4.29 -20.76
CA MET A 671 12.05 -2.99 -20.29
C MET A 671 11.96 -2.01 -21.45
N TRP A 672 10.90 -1.22 -21.47
CA TRP A 672 10.74 -0.05 -22.32
C TRP A 672 11.17 1.14 -21.48
N TYR A 673 12.36 1.66 -21.75
CA TYR A 673 12.96 2.75 -21.00
C TYR A 673 12.86 4.05 -21.78
N TRP A 674 12.42 5.11 -21.11
CA TRP A 674 12.45 6.47 -21.62
C TRP A 674 13.27 7.35 -20.69
N ASN A 675 14.03 8.26 -21.29
CA ASN A 675 14.84 9.27 -20.60
C ASN A 675 14.55 10.66 -21.18
N ALA A 676 14.44 11.65 -20.29
CA ALA A 676 14.10 13.02 -20.65
C ALA A 676 15.17 13.76 -21.49
N GLY A 677 16.41 13.28 -21.48
CA GLY A 677 17.55 13.95 -22.11
C GLY A 677 18.01 15.15 -21.28
N SER A 678 18.64 16.12 -21.94
CA SER A 678 19.19 17.32 -21.29
C SER A 678 19.02 18.56 -22.17
N VAL A 679 18.90 19.71 -21.53
CA VAL A 679 18.87 21.02 -22.19
C VAL A 679 20.30 21.45 -22.53
N GLU A 680 21.24 21.32 -21.58
CA GLU A 680 22.66 21.62 -21.75
C GLU A 680 23.53 20.52 -21.12
N PRO A 681 24.36 19.79 -21.90
CA PRO A 681 24.42 19.83 -23.36
C PRO A 681 23.09 19.35 -23.97
N ALA A 682 22.71 19.87 -25.14
CA ALA A 682 21.45 19.48 -25.77
C ALA A 682 21.43 17.98 -26.15
N VAL A 683 20.64 17.19 -25.44
CA VAL A 683 20.37 15.78 -25.73
C VAL A 683 18.85 15.60 -25.77
N LEU A 684 18.34 15.14 -26.92
CA LEU A 684 16.91 14.89 -27.07
C LEU A 684 16.46 13.75 -26.16
N SER A 685 15.20 13.79 -25.74
CA SER A 685 14.58 12.66 -25.05
C SER A 685 14.64 11.42 -25.95
N SER A 686 14.82 10.25 -25.34
CA SER A 686 15.02 9.00 -26.06
C SER A 686 14.32 7.83 -25.41
N GLY A 687 13.86 6.91 -26.24
CA GLY A 687 13.36 5.60 -25.84
C GLY A 687 14.34 4.51 -26.24
N MET A 688 14.52 3.50 -25.39
CA MET A 688 15.30 2.31 -25.72
C MET A 688 14.71 1.06 -25.08
N LEU A 689 14.96 -0.09 -25.70
CA LEU A 689 14.66 -1.38 -25.10
C LEU A 689 15.86 -1.88 -24.31
N LEU A 690 15.60 -2.42 -23.13
CA LEU A 690 16.61 -3.00 -22.26
C LEU A 690 16.26 -4.45 -21.95
N ASP A 691 17.26 -5.32 -21.94
CA ASP A 691 17.17 -6.70 -21.48
C ASP A 691 17.76 -6.84 -20.08
N ALA A 692 17.06 -7.54 -19.20
CA ALA A 692 17.49 -7.76 -17.85
C ALA A 692 17.36 -9.24 -17.42
N THR A 693 18.34 -9.70 -16.65
CA THR A 693 18.51 -11.13 -16.27
C THR A 693 18.71 -11.30 -14.76
N GLY A 694 18.35 -10.28 -13.99
CA GLY A 694 18.44 -10.25 -12.54
C GLY A 694 18.98 -8.92 -11.99
N PRO A 695 18.67 -8.60 -10.73
CA PRO A 695 19.04 -7.34 -10.08
C PRO A 695 20.55 -7.19 -9.79
N ASN A 696 21.32 -8.28 -9.96
CA ASN A 696 22.77 -8.31 -9.76
C ASN A 696 23.53 -8.27 -11.10
N ASN A 697 22.83 -8.35 -12.23
CA ASN A 697 23.43 -8.36 -13.55
C ASN A 697 23.31 -6.98 -14.19
N LYS A 698 24.25 -6.66 -15.08
CA LYS A 698 24.18 -5.44 -15.88
C LYS A 698 22.97 -5.53 -16.83
N ILE A 699 22.22 -4.44 -16.90
CA ILE A 699 21.13 -4.29 -17.87
C ILE A 699 21.73 -4.03 -19.25
N GLU A 700 21.26 -4.74 -20.28
CA GLU A 700 21.80 -4.68 -21.64
C GLU A 700 20.88 -3.87 -22.56
N PRO A 701 21.34 -2.74 -23.14
CA PRO A 701 20.54 -1.98 -24.09
C PRO A 701 20.51 -2.66 -25.47
N ARG A 702 19.35 -2.68 -26.12
CA ARG A 702 19.19 -3.17 -27.49
C ARG A 702 19.54 -2.08 -28.50
N ILE A 703 20.81 -2.05 -28.91
CA ILE A 703 21.30 -1.07 -29.88
C ILE A 703 20.72 -1.38 -31.27
N GLY A 704 20.09 -0.38 -31.89
CA GLY A 704 19.56 -0.45 -33.27
C GLY A 704 18.12 -0.97 -33.38
N ASP A 705 17.45 -1.28 -32.27
CA ASP A 705 16.01 -1.57 -32.26
C ASP A 705 15.21 -0.27 -32.09
N ASP A 706 14.52 0.14 -33.16
CA ASP A 706 13.71 1.37 -33.24
C ASP A 706 12.20 1.10 -33.08
N THR A 707 11.83 -0.10 -32.61
CA THR A 707 10.41 -0.49 -32.49
C THR A 707 9.67 0.23 -31.36
N LEU A 708 10.40 0.79 -30.39
CA LEU A 708 9.83 1.59 -29.30
C LEU A 708 9.77 3.06 -29.73
N GLN A 709 8.55 3.53 -29.98
CA GLN A 709 8.27 4.94 -30.23
C GLN A 709 7.93 5.64 -28.92
N THR A 710 8.47 6.85 -28.73
CA THR A 710 8.23 7.64 -27.52
C THR A 710 7.88 9.08 -27.83
N SER A 711 7.07 9.70 -26.98
CA SER A 711 6.78 11.13 -26.97
C SER A 711 6.53 11.54 -25.53
N ALA A 712 7.03 12.70 -25.11
CA ALA A 712 6.87 13.14 -23.73
C ALA A 712 6.79 14.65 -23.60
N GLU A 713 6.12 15.11 -22.55
CA GLU A 713 6.05 16.52 -22.15
C GLU A 713 6.05 16.59 -20.62
N TRP A 714 6.81 17.53 -20.08
CA TRP A 714 6.65 17.98 -18.71
C TRP A 714 5.83 19.26 -18.69
N LYS A 715 4.81 19.32 -17.83
CA LYS A 715 3.99 20.50 -17.66
C LYS A 715 3.38 20.56 -16.27
N ASP A 716 3.53 21.72 -15.61
CA ASP A 716 2.93 22.02 -14.31
C ASP A 716 3.15 20.91 -13.27
N GLY A 717 4.40 20.45 -13.12
CA GLY A 717 4.77 19.45 -12.13
C GLY A 717 4.34 18.02 -12.47
N ARG A 718 4.22 17.69 -13.74
CA ARG A 718 3.81 16.36 -14.22
C ARG A 718 4.47 16.01 -15.54
N TRP A 719 5.05 14.83 -15.60
CA TRP A 719 5.43 14.19 -16.85
C TRP A 719 4.26 13.42 -17.45
N ARG A 720 4.08 13.54 -18.77
CA ARG A 720 3.23 12.67 -19.59
C ARG A 720 4.13 11.98 -20.61
N VAL A 721 4.24 10.66 -20.56
CA VAL A 721 5.14 9.87 -21.41
C VAL A 721 4.35 8.81 -22.17
N LEU A 722 4.35 8.91 -23.49
CA LEU A 722 3.83 7.91 -24.41
C LEU A 722 4.93 6.90 -24.75
N LEU A 723 4.61 5.61 -24.59
CA LEU A 723 5.41 4.48 -25.08
C LEU A 723 4.55 3.63 -26.02
N LYS A 724 4.95 3.50 -27.28
CA LYS A 724 4.19 2.76 -28.30
C LYS A 724 5.08 1.71 -28.97
N ARG A 725 4.53 0.51 -29.17
CA ARG A 725 5.23 -0.61 -29.79
C ARG A 725 4.27 -1.56 -30.52
N PRO A 726 4.71 -2.33 -31.53
CA PRO A 726 3.94 -3.44 -32.07
C PRO A 726 3.53 -4.47 -31.00
N ARG A 727 2.34 -5.07 -31.15
CA ARG A 727 1.79 -6.10 -30.25
C ARG A 727 2.51 -7.45 -30.35
N ASN A 728 3.07 -7.74 -31.52
CA ASN A 728 3.86 -8.94 -31.73
C ASN A 728 5.26 -8.71 -31.13
N GLY A 729 5.57 -9.40 -30.04
CA GLY A 729 6.82 -9.24 -29.28
C GLY A 729 8.07 -9.56 -30.11
N SER A 730 7.93 -10.39 -31.14
CA SER A 730 9.02 -10.63 -32.10
C SER A 730 9.38 -9.42 -32.96
N GLY A 731 8.58 -8.35 -33.00
CA GLY A 731 8.85 -7.21 -33.90
C GLY A 731 9.06 -7.70 -35.34
N ARG A 732 10.25 -7.45 -35.91
CA ARG A 732 10.72 -8.03 -37.19
C ARG A 732 11.70 -9.21 -37.01
N ASP A 733 12.18 -9.51 -35.80
CA ASP A 733 13.19 -10.53 -35.49
C ASP A 733 12.64 -11.55 -34.48
N SER A 734 12.41 -12.78 -34.93
CA SER A 734 11.81 -13.87 -34.14
C SER A 734 12.64 -14.34 -32.94
N LYS A 735 13.77 -13.69 -32.65
CA LYS A 735 14.72 -14.04 -31.58
C LYS A 735 14.67 -13.15 -30.34
N SER A 736 13.86 -12.08 -30.30
CA SER A 736 13.82 -11.15 -29.14
C SER A 736 13.33 -11.81 -27.85
N GLY A 737 12.40 -12.77 -27.96
CA GLY A 737 11.73 -13.41 -26.83
C GLY A 737 10.75 -12.51 -26.08
N ASP A 738 10.41 -11.33 -26.61
CA ASP A 738 9.48 -10.44 -25.93
C ASP A 738 8.05 -10.98 -25.92
N ILE A 739 7.29 -10.53 -24.93
CA ILE A 739 5.90 -10.90 -24.75
C ILE A 739 5.03 -10.48 -25.94
N ASN A 740 4.10 -11.35 -26.31
CA ASN A 740 3.03 -11.03 -27.23
C ASN A 740 1.83 -10.46 -26.48
N PHE A 741 1.33 -9.31 -26.93
CA PHE A 741 0.16 -8.65 -26.35
C PHE A 741 -1.13 -9.30 -26.88
N VAL A 742 -1.44 -10.48 -26.36
CA VAL A 742 -2.60 -11.30 -26.77
C VAL A 742 -3.87 -10.89 -26.01
N GLU A 743 -4.97 -10.77 -26.74
CA GLU A 743 -6.30 -10.53 -26.17
C GLU A 743 -6.73 -11.66 -25.22
N GLY A 744 -7.35 -11.30 -24.10
CA GLY A 744 -7.83 -12.24 -23.07
C GLY A 744 -6.74 -12.87 -22.20
N LYS A 745 -5.46 -12.58 -22.42
CA LYS A 745 -4.35 -13.02 -21.56
C LYS A 745 -4.02 -11.92 -20.55
N PHE A 746 -3.77 -12.31 -19.30
CA PHE A 746 -3.24 -11.43 -18.27
C PHE A 746 -1.71 -11.42 -18.37
N LEU A 747 -1.15 -10.24 -18.59
CA LEU A 747 0.28 -10.03 -18.84
C LEU A 747 0.89 -9.31 -17.62
N PRO A 748 1.94 -9.84 -16.97
CA PRO A 748 2.59 -9.12 -15.89
C PRO A 748 3.24 -7.83 -16.41
N ILE A 749 3.00 -6.72 -15.70
CA ILE A 749 3.58 -5.40 -16.00
C ILE A 749 4.03 -4.74 -14.70
N SER A 750 5.20 -4.11 -14.70
CA SER A 750 5.65 -3.28 -13.57
C SER A 750 6.32 -2.00 -14.08
N PHE A 751 6.42 -1.00 -13.21
CA PHE A 751 6.93 0.32 -13.56
C PHE A 751 8.11 0.69 -12.66
N ALA A 752 9.00 1.53 -13.19
CA ALA A 752 10.04 2.19 -12.43
C ALA A 752 10.15 3.66 -12.86
N ASN A 753 10.45 4.56 -11.93
CA ASN A 753 10.63 5.98 -12.18
C ASN A 753 11.83 6.51 -11.41
N TRP A 754 12.59 7.38 -12.07
CA TRP A 754 13.74 8.10 -11.52
C TRP A 754 13.42 9.60 -11.54
N ASP A 755 13.35 10.21 -10.36
CA ASP A 755 13.36 11.67 -10.17
C ASP A 755 14.81 12.17 -10.17
N GLY A 756 15.19 12.81 -11.26
CA GLY A 756 16.55 13.25 -11.51
C GLY A 756 17.04 14.32 -10.53
N SER A 757 16.16 15.19 -10.06
CA SER A 757 16.49 16.26 -9.10
C SER A 757 16.77 15.69 -7.70
N ASN A 758 16.15 14.55 -7.39
CA ASN A 758 16.37 13.79 -6.16
C ASN A 758 17.59 12.84 -6.25
N GLY A 759 18.44 13.00 -7.27
CA GLY A 759 19.65 12.20 -7.47
C GLY A 759 19.39 10.73 -7.84
N GLU A 760 18.19 10.41 -8.32
CA GLU A 760 17.82 9.04 -8.68
C GLU A 760 18.47 8.62 -10.00
N LYS A 761 19.20 7.50 -9.97
CA LYS A 761 19.76 6.82 -11.14
C LYS A 761 19.96 5.34 -10.87
N ALA A 762 20.08 4.54 -11.93
CA ALA A 762 20.40 3.11 -11.83
C ALA A 762 19.47 2.38 -10.84
N SER A 763 19.96 1.86 -9.70
CA SER A 763 19.14 1.18 -8.69
C SER A 763 18.39 2.11 -7.73
N LYS A 764 18.82 3.36 -7.58
CA LYS A 764 18.11 4.38 -6.80
C LYS A 764 16.95 4.91 -7.63
N HIS A 765 15.77 4.36 -7.41
CA HIS A 765 14.55 4.72 -8.10
C HIS A 765 13.33 4.22 -7.33
N THR A 766 12.17 4.66 -7.75
CA THR A 766 10.91 4.08 -7.31
C THR A 766 10.40 3.03 -8.28
N LEU A 767 9.58 2.10 -7.80
CA LEU A 767 9.06 0.98 -8.58
C LEU A 767 7.70 0.52 -8.08
N THR A 768 7.00 -0.25 -8.92
CA THR A 768 5.81 -1.01 -8.52
C THR A 768 6.15 -2.49 -8.36
N THR A 769 5.37 -3.21 -7.55
CA THR A 769 5.29 -4.68 -7.71
C THR A 769 4.60 -5.05 -9.03
N TRP A 770 4.50 -6.35 -9.34
CA TRP A 770 3.80 -6.81 -10.55
C TRP A 770 2.31 -6.47 -10.50
N ALA A 771 1.88 -5.66 -11.45
CA ALA A 771 0.49 -5.51 -11.85
C ALA A 771 0.18 -6.42 -13.05
N TRP A 772 -1.07 -6.38 -13.50
CA TRP A 772 -1.58 -7.12 -14.64
C TRP A 772 -2.07 -6.16 -15.72
N LEU A 773 -1.60 -6.31 -16.94
CA LEU A 773 -2.19 -5.72 -18.13
C LEU A 773 -3.13 -6.75 -18.78
N VAL A 774 -4.34 -6.33 -19.12
CA VAL A 774 -5.28 -7.15 -19.90
C VAL A 774 -5.78 -6.38 -21.12
N LEU A 775 -5.73 -7.04 -22.27
CA LEU A 775 -6.40 -6.59 -23.49
C LEU A 775 -7.72 -7.36 -23.57
N PRO A 776 -8.89 -6.71 -23.36
CA PRO A 776 -10.17 -7.40 -23.35
C PRO A 776 -10.41 -8.13 -24.68
N PRO A 777 -10.80 -9.41 -24.69
CA PRO A 777 -11.04 -10.12 -25.94
C PRO A 777 -12.28 -9.57 -26.65
N GLU A 778 -12.28 -9.62 -27.98
CA GLU A 778 -13.49 -9.35 -28.76
C GLU A 778 -14.63 -10.29 -28.34
N VAL A 779 -15.75 -9.69 -27.94
CA VAL A 779 -16.91 -10.43 -27.45
C VAL A 779 -17.74 -10.87 -28.65
N ASP A 780 -17.78 -12.17 -28.92
CA ASP A 780 -18.76 -12.74 -29.86
C ASP A 780 -20.16 -12.69 -29.20
N GLU A 781 -20.92 -11.63 -29.52
CA GLU A 781 -22.27 -11.41 -28.98
C GLU A 781 -23.22 -12.57 -29.32
N ASN A 782 -23.07 -13.18 -30.50
CA ASN A 782 -23.90 -14.32 -30.90
C ASN A 782 -23.63 -15.52 -30.00
N ARG A 783 -22.37 -15.76 -29.65
CA ARG A 783 -22.02 -16.82 -28.71
C ARG A 783 -22.41 -16.46 -27.27
N LEU A 784 -22.15 -15.22 -26.84
CA LEU A 784 -22.37 -14.77 -25.47
C LEU A 784 -23.86 -14.73 -25.11
N TYR A 785 -24.73 -14.28 -26.00
CA TYR A 785 -26.17 -14.19 -25.77
C TYR A 785 -26.95 -15.33 -26.42
N GLY A 786 -26.55 -15.77 -27.61
CA GLY A 786 -27.25 -16.80 -28.36
C GLY A 786 -27.15 -18.19 -27.75
N VAL A 787 -25.98 -18.59 -27.20
CA VAL A 787 -25.86 -19.90 -26.54
C VAL A 787 -26.71 -19.97 -25.27
N PRO A 788 -26.66 -19.00 -24.33
CA PRO A 788 -27.57 -18.98 -23.18
C PRO A 788 -29.05 -18.99 -23.58
N ALA A 789 -29.43 -18.21 -24.59
CA ALA A 789 -30.80 -18.17 -25.09
C ALA A 789 -31.23 -19.50 -25.71
N ALA A 790 -30.37 -20.16 -26.50
CA ALA A 790 -30.63 -21.45 -27.09
C ALA A 790 -30.75 -22.56 -26.03
N VAL A 791 -29.88 -22.56 -25.01
CA VAL A 791 -29.94 -23.51 -23.88
C VAL A 791 -31.23 -23.30 -23.08
N ALA A 792 -31.57 -22.06 -22.75
CA ALA A 792 -32.83 -21.75 -22.07
C ALA A 792 -34.03 -22.21 -22.91
N PHE A 793 -34.05 -21.87 -24.21
CA PHE A 793 -35.14 -22.28 -25.10
C PHE A 793 -35.27 -23.80 -25.23
N ALA A 794 -34.16 -24.52 -25.39
CA ALA A 794 -34.16 -25.98 -25.45
C ALA A 794 -34.71 -26.61 -24.16
N LEU A 795 -34.32 -26.07 -22.99
CA LEU A 795 -34.85 -26.52 -21.70
C LEU A 795 -36.34 -26.20 -21.52
N PHE A 796 -36.79 -25.05 -22.02
CA PHE A 796 -38.21 -24.70 -22.04
C PHE A 796 -39.02 -25.71 -22.88
N ILE A 797 -38.55 -26.03 -24.10
CA ILE A 797 -39.18 -27.03 -24.97
C ILE A 797 -39.16 -28.42 -24.32
N LEU A 798 -38.04 -28.83 -23.72
CA LEU A 798 -37.94 -30.09 -23.00
C LEU A 798 -38.93 -30.15 -21.83
N GLY A 799 -39.08 -29.04 -21.10
CA GLY A 799 -40.07 -28.89 -20.04
C GLY A 799 -41.51 -29.06 -20.56
N LEU A 800 -41.84 -28.45 -21.70
CA LEU A 800 -43.15 -28.62 -22.36
C LEU A 800 -43.38 -30.06 -22.80
N LEU A 801 -42.38 -30.71 -23.39
CA LEU A 801 -42.44 -32.13 -23.79
C LEU A 801 -42.61 -33.05 -22.57
N LEU A 802 -41.92 -32.76 -21.47
CA LEU A 802 -42.05 -33.49 -20.22
C LEU A 802 -43.46 -33.36 -19.65
N VAL A 803 -44.01 -32.13 -19.59
CA VAL A 803 -45.39 -31.88 -19.17
C VAL A 803 -46.38 -32.63 -20.06
N LYS A 804 -46.20 -32.55 -21.39
CA LYS A 804 -47.05 -33.25 -22.37
C LYS A 804 -46.98 -34.77 -22.18
N SER A 805 -45.79 -35.33 -22.01
CA SER A 805 -45.57 -36.76 -21.76
C SER A 805 -46.22 -37.23 -20.45
N GLN A 806 -46.02 -36.47 -19.36
CA GLN A 806 -46.58 -36.81 -18.05
C GLN A 806 -48.09 -36.68 -18.00
N ARG A 807 -48.68 -35.73 -18.75
CA ARG A 807 -50.14 -35.62 -18.93
C ARG A 807 -50.70 -36.66 -19.90
N GLY A 808 -49.88 -37.20 -20.82
CA GLY A 808 -50.24 -38.31 -21.70
C GLY A 808 -50.26 -39.68 -20.98
N ARG A 809 -49.46 -39.85 -19.92
CA ARG A 809 -49.49 -41.02 -19.02
C ARG A 809 -50.66 -41.00 -18.02
N ARG A 810 -51.71 -40.24 -18.31
CA ARG A 810 -52.89 -40.04 -17.45
C ARG A 810 -54.02 -41.03 -17.75
N THR A 811 -53.69 -42.11 -18.46
CA THR A 811 -54.49 -43.34 -18.56
C THR A 811 -54.04 -44.32 -17.49
#